data_AF-A0A4R7P585-F1
#
_entry.id   AF-A0A4R7P585-F1
#
_cell.length_a   1.000
_cell.length_b   1.000
_cell.length_c   1.000
_cell.angle_alpha   90.00
_cell.angle_beta   90.00
_cell.angle_gamma   90.00
#
_symmetry.space_group_name_H-M   'P 1'
#
loop_
_entity.id
_entity.type
_entity.pdbx_description
1 polymer ?
#
loop_
_entity_poly.entity_id
_entity_poly.type
_entity_poly.pdbx_seq_one_letter_code
_entity_poly.pdbx_strand_id
1 'polypeptide(L)'
;MRIRLWVIGSLVAVVAGCGGGGGGDSGGAGSGSTTYSIAGTITAGADSAIDGDTADASVPRTSNGSLATAQRLRNPVSVGGYANEATDEFDVYRIDLAGGQQLNLFVAEDGEANDLDLLIGDLGGNVLASSLGTGKLETIVVPGNGTASYIVQVSAFAGSSNYVLSITQQGQTATTQPLNAMSTQAEFLPDQALVAYRDDAGAIEAKALGAQSLGHIPGSVDLLDLSSSTKTLGTMRSGEFHYADPALEAKARTLLAIKALQAQPAVKFAEPNLLRHASALPNDEFVSQQWHYNLINLPPAWDLTHGSGSVIVAVADTGVRLSHPDLVGKFDPADPDGFDFVNDTRRSLDGNGRDGNADDPGDGGVVGGSSFHGTHVAGTIAAATNNGIGVAGVGWDTRIMPLRVLGEGGAGSAFDITNAVLYAARLPNASGVLPPVKASVINLSLGSENSSATEQQAYADAIAAGVIVVAAAGNSGDSRVSYPASYPGVVSVAAVGRQKQRAPYSQFNSAVDVAAPGGDQSRAGADGVLSTLSSDGSGPIQDGLGYLQGTSMATPHVAGVVALMKAVNPNLTPAQFNTLLASGAITEDLGAAGRDNSFGYGLIDANKAVREAIRLANGNAPPDNPRLGVQPDSLSLGNTLTTATLDARNAGTGALTITSVSDDAPWLTVSAQAVNASGQGRYLVTVDRSGLASGTYSATVTFVSAVNTVTVPVLMTIGAVVGTVNAGKQYVLLVDPDSLDAVDTDEVVVADGRYRFTLAAPNGDYLLISGTDSDDDGFICDDGEACGGFPTLDTILPVTIGGAARTGLDFLVSFDLSAPDTQTVTSPLRRGYRVRN
;
A
#
# COMPACT_ATOMS: atom_id res chain seq x y z
N MET A 1 -61.26 2.34 -18.86
CA MET A 1 -61.24 2.71 -20.30
C MET A 1 -60.60 1.52 -21.03
N ARG A 2 -61.41 0.51 -21.45
CA ARG A 2 -61.62 0.05 -22.86
C ARG A 2 -60.29 -0.27 -23.59
N ILE A 3 -59.96 -1.46 -24.14
CA ILE A 3 -60.66 -2.61 -24.78
C ILE A 3 -59.59 -3.75 -24.96
N ARG A 4 -59.75 -5.01 -24.47
CA ARG A 4 -60.28 -6.26 -25.10
C ARG A 4 -59.70 -6.71 -26.47
N LEU A 5 -59.14 -7.93 -26.56
CA LEU A 5 -59.54 -9.08 -27.43
C LEU A 5 -58.58 -10.30 -27.15
N TRP A 6 -58.99 -11.47 -26.61
CA TRP A 6 -59.63 -12.67 -27.24
C TRP A 6 -58.64 -13.40 -28.20
N VAL A 7 -58.26 -14.71 -28.08
CA VAL A 7 -59.09 -15.91 -28.40
C VAL A 7 -58.26 -17.22 -28.53
N ILE A 8 -58.84 -18.34 -28.02
CA ILE A 8 -58.78 -19.78 -28.43
C ILE A 8 -57.41 -20.52 -28.34
N GLY A 9 -57.30 -21.75 -27.84
CA GLY A 9 -58.27 -22.84 -27.64
C GLY A 9 -57.86 -24.09 -28.45
N SER A 10 -57.52 -25.13 -27.70
CA SER A 10 -57.12 -26.51 -28.02
C SER A 10 -57.64 -27.19 -29.30
N LEU A 11 -56.86 -28.14 -29.85
CA LEU A 11 -57.41 -29.46 -30.22
C LEU A 11 -56.37 -30.59 -30.22
N VAL A 12 -56.84 -31.71 -29.69
CA VAL A 12 -56.25 -33.06 -29.51
C VAL A 12 -56.41 -33.91 -30.77
N ALA A 13 -55.51 -34.87 -31.00
CA ALA A 13 -55.89 -36.17 -31.59
C ALA A 13 -54.89 -37.28 -31.26
N VAL A 14 -55.39 -38.30 -30.56
CA VAL A 14 -54.79 -39.61 -30.27
C VAL A 14 -54.98 -40.54 -31.46
N VAL A 15 -54.00 -41.39 -31.76
CA VAL A 15 -54.25 -42.72 -32.36
C VAL A 15 -53.32 -43.76 -31.72
N ALA A 16 -53.94 -44.77 -31.10
CA ALA A 16 -53.35 -46.05 -30.77
C ALA A 16 -53.59 -47.04 -31.94
N GLY A 17 -52.64 -47.94 -32.20
CA GLY A 17 -52.77 -48.98 -33.21
C GLY A 17 -51.85 -50.18 -32.94
N CYS A 18 -52.46 -51.37 -32.93
CA CYS A 18 -51.95 -52.67 -32.50
C CYS A 18 -50.80 -53.29 -33.31
N GLY A 19 -50.01 -54.14 -32.64
CA GLY A 19 -49.92 -55.58 -32.96
C GLY A 19 -48.76 -56.07 -33.86
N GLY A 20 -48.10 -57.14 -33.41
CA GLY A 20 -47.45 -58.11 -34.30
C GLY A 20 -46.05 -58.54 -33.87
N GLY A 21 -45.95 -59.72 -33.24
CA GLY A 21 -44.69 -60.47 -33.18
C GLY A 21 -44.44 -61.24 -34.48
N GLY A 22 -43.17 -61.37 -34.85
CA GLY A 22 -42.72 -62.21 -35.98
C GLY A 22 -41.23 -62.03 -36.22
N GLY A 23 -40.44 -63.07 -35.94
CA GLY A 23 -39.01 -63.12 -36.22
C GLY A 23 -38.71 -63.09 -37.72
N GLY A 24 -37.61 -62.45 -38.07
CA GLY A 24 -37.08 -62.35 -39.43
C GLY A 24 -35.68 -61.78 -39.38
N ASP A 25 -34.71 -62.68 -39.36
CA ASP A 25 -33.28 -62.40 -39.50
C ASP A 25 -33.05 -61.58 -40.79
N SER A 26 -32.57 -60.35 -40.65
CA SER A 26 -32.04 -59.56 -41.76
C SER A 26 -31.02 -58.56 -41.21
N GLY A 27 -29.77 -58.77 -41.60
CA GLY A 27 -28.68 -57.84 -41.33
C GLY A 27 -29.02 -56.47 -41.92
N GLY A 28 -29.31 -55.52 -41.04
CA GLY A 28 -29.34 -54.10 -41.31
C GLY A 28 -28.29 -53.46 -40.43
N ALA A 29 -27.20 -53.03 -41.04
CA ALA A 29 -26.12 -52.31 -40.40
C ALA A 29 -26.70 -51.19 -39.53
N GLY A 30 -26.47 -51.27 -38.21
CA GLY A 30 -26.65 -50.12 -37.35
C GLY A 30 -25.80 -49.00 -37.92
N SER A 31 -26.42 -47.89 -38.30
CA SER A 31 -25.72 -46.62 -38.36
C SER A 31 -25.38 -46.25 -36.92
N GLY A 32 -24.40 -46.95 -36.35
CA GLY A 32 -23.69 -46.45 -35.19
C GLY A 32 -23.15 -45.10 -35.64
N SER A 33 -23.65 -44.03 -35.03
CA SER A 33 -23.01 -42.72 -35.12
C SER A 33 -21.53 -42.99 -34.91
N THR A 34 -20.73 -42.77 -35.95
CA THR A 34 -19.30 -43.03 -35.86
C THR A 34 -18.77 -42.05 -34.83
N THR A 35 -18.37 -42.56 -33.67
CA THR A 35 -17.76 -41.76 -32.62
C THR A 35 -16.27 -41.64 -32.89
N TYR A 36 -15.74 -40.47 -32.58
CA TYR A 36 -14.32 -40.17 -32.74
C TYR A 36 -13.71 -39.97 -31.36
N SER A 37 -12.52 -40.53 -31.16
CA SER A 37 -11.78 -40.39 -29.91
C SER A 37 -11.28 -38.96 -29.73
N ILE A 38 -11.42 -38.46 -28.52
CA ILE A 38 -11.03 -37.13 -28.07
C ILE A 38 -10.08 -37.38 -26.89
N ALA A 39 -8.82 -36.99 -27.04
CA ALA A 39 -7.82 -37.26 -26.02
C ALA A 39 -6.91 -36.05 -25.81
N GLY A 40 -6.40 -35.94 -24.59
CA GLY A 40 -5.53 -34.85 -24.19
C GLY A 40 -4.97 -35.07 -22.81
N THR A 41 -4.31 -34.04 -22.33
CA THR A 41 -3.65 -34.04 -21.03
C THR A 41 -4.10 -32.83 -20.24
N ILE A 42 -4.66 -33.05 -19.06
CA ILE A 42 -4.87 -32.00 -18.08
C ILE A 42 -3.64 -31.90 -17.20
N THR A 43 -3.25 -30.66 -16.90
CA THR A 43 -2.22 -30.34 -15.91
C THR A 43 -2.86 -29.53 -14.79
N ALA A 44 -2.39 -29.68 -13.57
CA ALA A 44 -2.84 -28.87 -12.46
C ALA A 44 -1.91 -27.66 -12.25
N GLY A 45 -2.44 -26.55 -11.72
CA GLY A 45 -1.67 -25.35 -11.37
C GLY A 45 -0.50 -25.68 -10.44
N ALA A 46 0.66 -25.07 -10.64
CA ALA A 46 1.92 -25.46 -9.96
C ALA A 46 1.85 -25.54 -8.42
N ASP A 47 0.91 -24.81 -7.83
CA ASP A 47 0.59 -24.68 -6.40
C ASP A 47 -0.63 -25.51 -5.96
N SER A 48 -1.29 -26.25 -6.84
CA SER A 48 -2.51 -27.01 -6.49
C SER A 48 -2.20 -28.25 -5.63
N ALA A 49 -2.97 -28.41 -4.55
CA ALA A 49 -3.04 -29.60 -3.71
C ALA A 49 -4.50 -29.91 -3.37
N ILE A 50 -4.76 -31.13 -2.91
CA ILE A 50 -6.07 -31.56 -2.43
C ILE A 50 -5.92 -32.10 -1.01
N ASP A 51 -6.93 -31.86 -0.19
CA ASP A 51 -7.09 -32.49 1.11
C ASP A 51 -7.16 -34.04 1.01
N GLY A 52 -6.77 -34.71 2.10
CA GLY A 52 -6.59 -36.16 2.17
C GLY A 52 -7.88 -36.95 2.37
N ASP A 53 -8.91 -36.34 2.94
CA ASP A 53 -10.15 -37.01 3.36
C ASP A 53 -11.44 -36.27 3.00
N THR A 54 -11.46 -35.66 1.81
CA THR A 54 -12.65 -35.07 1.18
C THR A 54 -13.87 -36.01 1.18
N ALA A 55 -15.06 -35.43 1.00
CA ALA A 55 -16.30 -36.20 1.07
C ALA A 55 -16.45 -37.23 -0.07
N ASP A 56 -15.84 -37.01 -1.24
CA ASP A 56 -15.88 -37.91 -2.41
C ASP A 56 -15.63 -39.37 -2.01
N ALA A 57 -16.70 -40.16 -1.97
CA ALA A 57 -16.65 -41.56 -1.54
C ALA A 57 -15.89 -42.47 -2.51
N SER A 58 -15.59 -42.00 -3.72
CA SER A 58 -14.85 -42.73 -4.75
C SER A 58 -13.34 -42.60 -4.62
N VAL A 59 -12.85 -41.66 -3.79
CA VAL A 59 -11.43 -41.44 -3.52
C VAL A 59 -11.04 -42.08 -2.17
N PRO A 60 -9.91 -42.81 -2.08
CA PRO A 60 -9.45 -43.35 -0.80
C PRO A 60 -9.13 -42.24 0.21
N ARG A 61 -9.87 -42.21 1.33
CA ARG A 61 -9.64 -41.24 2.41
C ARG A 61 -8.38 -41.54 3.20
N THR A 62 -7.59 -40.50 3.43
CA THR A 62 -6.36 -40.50 4.25
C THR A 62 -6.51 -39.45 5.34
N SER A 63 -6.95 -39.87 6.51
CA SER A 63 -7.29 -38.91 7.57
C SER A 63 -6.12 -38.03 8.00
N ASN A 64 -6.37 -36.73 8.10
CA ASN A 64 -5.37 -35.75 8.54
C ASN A 64 -5.76 -34.95 9.80
N GLY A 65 -6.84 -35.31 10.51
CA GLY A 65 -7.38 -34.52 11.62
C GLY A 65 -6.66 -34.52 12.98
N SER A 66 -5.35 -34.82 13.02
CA SER A 66 -4.54 -34.76 14.25
C SER A 66 -3.13 -34.28 13.96
N LEU A 67 -2.39 -33.84 14.99
CA LEU A 67 -0.98 -33.43 14.81
C LEU A 67 -0.11 -34.59 14.29
N ALA A 68 -0.45 -35.83 14.65
CA ALA A 68 0.28 -37.03 14.24
C ALA A 68 0.00 -37.44 12.78
N THR A 69 -1.19 -37.14 12.28
CA THR A 69 -1.63 -37.47 10.91
C THR A 69 -1.57 -36.30 9.95
N ALA A 70 -1.09 -35.14 10.41
CA ALA A 70 -1.08 -33.89 9.66
C ALA A 70 -0.52 -34.05 8.24
N GLN A 71 -1.32 -33.67 7.25
CA GLN A 71 -0.98 -33.79 5.84
C GLN A 71 0.13 -32.80 5.49
N ARG A 72 1.19 -33.29 4.85
CA ARG A 72 2.31 -32.43 4.47
C ARG A 72 2.00 -31.68 3.18
N LEU A 73 1.96 -30.35 3.26
CA LEU A 73 1.76 -29.49 2.09
C LEU A 73 3.06 -28.82 1.64
N ARG A 74 3.01 -28.31 0.40
CA ARG A 74 4.08 -27.49 -0.17
C ARG A 74 3.79 -26.02 0.15
N ASN A 75 4.76 -25.16 -0.15
CA ASN A 75 4.60 -23.72 -0.06
C ASN A 75 5.33 -23.09 -1.26
N PRO A 76 4.65 -22.25 -2.07
CA PRO A 76 3.24 -21.92 -1.99
C PRO A 76 2.33 -23.10 -2.34
N VAL A 77 1.09 -23.03 -1.88
CA VAL A 77 0.05 -24.02 -2.17
C VAL A 77 -1.34 -23.37 -2.12
N SER A 78 -2.23 -23.86 -2.96
CA SER A 78 -3.69 -23.71 -2.88
C SER A 78 -4.28 -25.10 -2.74
N VAL A 79 -4.90 -25.35 -1.59
CA VAL A 79 -5.45 -26.65 -1.21
C VAL A 79 -6.97 -26.54 -1.29
N GLY A 80 -7.59 -27.32 -2.17
CA GLY A 80 -9.03 -27.57 -2.05
C GLY A 80 -9.27 -28.66 -1.02
N GLY A 81 -10.23 -28.45 -0.12
CA GLY A 81 -10.61 -29.42 0.89
C GLY A 81 -12.09 -29.31 1.27
N TYR A 82 -12.51 -30.18 2.18
CA TYR A 82 -13.88 -30.21 2.70
C TYR A 82 -13.82 -30.53 4.19
N ALA A 83 -14.46 -29.72 5.02
CA ALA A 83 -14.52 -29.94 6.47
C ALA A 83 -15.98 -30.04 6.95
N ASN A 84 -16.23 -30.85 7.99
CA ASN A 84 -17.57 -31.12 8.51
C ASN A 84 -17.57 -31.37 10.03
N GLU A 85 -18.36 -30.57 10.77
CA GLU A 85 -18.44 -30.64 12.24
C GLU A 85 -18.72 -32.06 12.80
N ALA A 86 -19.46 -32.90 12.08
CA ALA A 86 -19.92 -34.19 12.60
C ALA A 86 -18.95 -35.36 12.36
N THR A 87 -18.21 -35.34 11.26
CA THR A 87 -17.41 -36.49 10.80
C THR A 87 -15.96 -36.15 10.48
N ASP A 88 -15.66 -34.87 10.26
CA ASP A 88 -14.35 -34.39 9.84
C ASP A 88 -14.11 -32.96 10.36
N GLU A 89 -14.00 -32.86 11.68
CA GLU A 89 -14.03 -31.56 12.38
C GLU A 89 -12.76 -30.75 12.14
N PHE A 90 -11.64 -31.40 11.83
CA PHE A 90 -10.33 -30.78 11.73
C PHE A 90 -9.57 -31.31 10.53
N ASP A 91 -9.06 -30.39 9.71
CA ASP A 91 -8.05 -30.70 8.70
C ASP A 91 -6.72 -30.10 9.13
N VAL A 92 -5.76 -30.97 9.41
CA VAL A 92 -4.47 -30.56 9.98
C VAL A 92 -3.38 -30.73 8.94
N TYR A 93 -2.70 -29.62 8.67
CA TYR A 93 -1.65 -29.52 7.68
C TYR A 93 -0.31 -29.19 8.31
N ARG A 94 0.73 -29.92 7.90
CA ARG A 94 2.11 -29.56 8.23
C ARG A 94 2.75 -28.86 7.04
N ILE A 95 3.15 -27.61 7.23
CA ILE A 95 3.64 -26.75 6.15
C ILE A 95 4.88 -26.02 6.60
N ASP A 96 5.88 -25.93 5.72
CA ASP A 96 7.03 -25.06 5.93
C ASP A 96 6.65 -23.64 5.46
N LEU A 97 6.49 -22.72 6.40
CA LEU A 97 6.03 -21.35 6.15
C LEU A 97 7.10 -20.35 6.54
N ALA A 98 7.21 -19.28 5.78
CA ALA A 98 8.01 -18.12 6.14
C ALA A 98 7.18 -17.12 6.94
N GLY A 99 7.78 -16.54 7.97
CA GLY A 99 7.21 -15.40 8.69
C GLY A 99 6.79 -14.28 7.73
N GLY A 100 5.59 -13.73 7.94
CA GLY A 100 5.02 -12.68 7.09
C GLY A 100 4.19 -13.16 5.91
N GLN A 101 4.17 -14.47 5.58
CA GLN A 101 3.21 -15.01 4.61
C GLN A 101 1.78 -14.94 5.17
N GLN A 102 0.80 -14.74 4.32
CA GLN A 102 -0.61 -14.88 4.67
C GLN A 102 -1.15 -16.25 4.30
N LEU A 103 -1.82 -16.88 5.26
CA LEU A 103 -2.74 -17.99 5.08
C LEU A 103 -4.13 -17.39 4.89
N ASN A 104 -4.76 -17.70 3.76
CA ASN A 104 -6.12 -17.29 3.46
C ASN A 104 -6.97 -18.53 3.26
N LEU A 105 -7.95 -18.72 4.14
CA LEU A 105 -8.95 -19.76 4.02
C LEU A 105 -10.21 -19.13 3.44
N PHE A 106 -10.58 -19.57 2.24
CA PHE A 106 -11.85 -19.25 1.62
C PHE A 106 -12.86 -20.36 1.91
N VAL A 107 -13.96 -20.04 2.57
CA VAL A 107 -15.06 -20.96 2.88
C VAL A 107 -16.07 -20.90 1.74
N ALA A 108 -16.30 -22.04 1.08
CA ALA A 108 -17.23 -22.13 -0.02
C ALA A 108 -18.67 -22.33 0.47
N GLU A 109 -19.62 -21.79 -0.28
CA GLU A 109 -21.06 -21.89 0.00
C GLU A 109 -21.52 -21.24 1.33
N ASP A 110 -22.26 -20.12 1.23
CA ASP A 110 -22.99 -19.52 2.37
C ASP A 110 -24.33 -20.24 2.59
N GLY A 111 -24.29 -21.56 2.85
CA GLY A 111 -25.37 -22.11 3.67
C GLY A 111 -25.33 -21.34 4.98
N GLU A 112 -26.38 -20.60 5.36
CA GLU A 112 -26.38 -19.54 6.39
C GLU A 112 -25.91 -19.93 7.82
N ALA A 113 -25.35 -21.13 8.00
CA ALA A 113 -24.78 -21.64 9.24
C ALA A 113 -23.37 -22.27 9.11
N ASN A 114 -22.75 -22.25 7.91
CA ASN A 114 -21.40 -22.79 7.70
C ASN A 114 -20.33 -21.82 8.19
N ASP A 115 -19.37 -22.35 8.95
CA ASP A 115 -18.37 -21.55 9.65
C ASP A 115 -17.10 -22.37 9.86
N LEU A 116 -16.05 -22.03 9.12
CA LEU A 116 -14.74 -22.66 9.26
C LEU A 116 -13.73 -21.67 9.84
N ASP A 117 -13.01 -22.10 10.87
CA ASP A 117 -11.98 -21.32 11.54
C ASP A 117 -10.58 -21.71 11.07
N LEU A 118 -9.67 -20.73 11.08
CA LEU A 118 -8.28 -20.93 10.72
C LEU A 118 -7.37 -20.72 11.94
N LEU A 119 -6.40 -21.62 12.10
CA LEU A 119 -5.42 -21.55 13.18
C LEU A 119 -4.02 -21.95 12.69
N ILE A 120 -3.00 -21.31 13.25
CA ILE A 120 -1.60 -21.72 13.09
C ILE A 120 -0.95 -21.96 14.45
N GLY A 121 -0.23 -23.07 14.57
CA GLY A 121 0.57 -23.41 15.74
C GLY A 121 1.95 -23.95 15.38
N ASP A 122 2.78 -24.13 16.40
CA ASP A 122 4.05 -24.85 16.26
C ASP A 122 3.84 -26.37 16.17
N LEU A 123 4.93 -27.12 15.95
CA LEU A 123 4.88 -28.58 15.86
C LEU A 123 4.44 -29.29 17.16
N GLY A 124 4.43 -28.59 18.29
CA GLY A 124 3.96 -29.10 19.57
C GLY A 124 2.48 -28.81 19.83
N GLY A 125 1.77 -28.18 18.88
CA GLY A 125 0.38 -27.75 19.05
C GLY A 125 0.23 -26.46 19.85
N ASN A 126 1.29 -25.70 20.11
CA ASN A 126 1.15 -24.38 20.73
C ASN A 126 0.60 -23.40 19.69
N VAL A 127 -0.54 -22.79 19.98
CA VAL A 127 -1.17 -21.81 19.08
C VAL A 127 -0.35 -20.53 19.04
N LEU A 128 -0.11 -20.03 17.82
CA LEU A 128 0.62 -18.78 17.58
C LEU A 128 -0.30 -17.67 17.06
N ALA A 129 -1.32 -18.02 16.27
CA ALA A 129 -2.38 -17.13 15.84
C ALA A 129 -3.63 -17.91 15.42
N SER A 130 -4.78 -17.26 15.47
CA SER A 130 -6.07 -17.76 15.01
C SER A 130 -6.94 -16.64 14.44
N SER A 131 -7.75 -16.98 13.44
CA SER A 131 -8.77 -16.16 12.81
C SER A 131 -10.09 -16.90 12.95
N LEU A 132 -11.05 -16.23 13.61
CA LEU A 132 -12.28 -16.81 14.15
C LEU A 132 -13.54 -16.05 13.68
N GLY A 133 -13.51 -15.53 12.46
CA GLY A 133 -14.65 -14.86 11.86
C GLY A 133 -15.79 -15.84 11.53
N THR A 134 -16.89 -15.29 11.03
CA THR A 134 -18.06 -16.05 10.55
C THR A 134 -18.31 -15.80 9.07
N GLY A 135 -17.33 -15.23 8.38
CA GLY A 135 -17.44 -14.84 6.98
C GLY A 135 -16.79 -15.86 6.06
N LYS A 136 -16.86 -15.63 4.75
CA LYS A 136 -16.22 -16.50 3.75
C LYS A 136 -14.69 -16.49 3.77
N LEU A 137 -14.06 -15.62 4.56
CA LEU A 137 -12.61 -15.42 4.52
C LEU A 137 -12.03 -15.33 5.93
N GLU A 138 -11.10 -16.25 6.21
CA GLU A 138 -10.22 -16.18 7.37
C GLU A 138 -8.78 -15.90 6.92
N THR A 139 -8.10 -14.99 7.61
CA THR A 139 -6.75 -14.55 7.25
C THR A 139 -5.83 -14.55 8.46
N ILE A 140 -4.68 -15.21 8.33
CA ILE A 140 -3.59 -15.20 9.31
C ILE A 140 -2.28 -14.83 8.64
N VAL A 141 -1.54 -13.91 9.23
CA VAL A 141 -0.13 -13.65 8.90
C VAL A 141 0.74 -14.58 9.74
N VAL A 142 1.58 -15.39 9.10
CA VAL A 142 2.48 -16.33 9.77
C VAL A 142 3.43 -15.58 10.72
N PRO A 143 3.43 -15.91 12.03
CA PRO A 143 4.25 -15.23 13.03
C PRO A 143 5.70 -15.76 13.05
N GLY A 144 6.66 -14.88 13.36
CA GLY A 144 8.09 -15.21 13.46
C GLY A 144 8.92 -14.61 12.32
N ASN A 145 10.24 -14.83 12.37
CA ASN A 145 11.18 -14.40 11.33
C ASN A 145 11.83 -15.65 10.71
N GLY A 146 11.81 -15.76 9.38
CA GLY A 146 12.38 -16.89 8.63
C GLY A 146 11.39 -18.05 8.40
N THR A 147 11.87 -19.12 7.76
CA THR A 147 11.07 -20.30 7.41
C THR A 147 11.15 -21.37 8.49
N ALA A 148 10.00 -21.82 8.99
CA ALA A 148 9.89 -22.91 9.94
C ALA A 148 8.74 -23.85 9.57
N SER A 149 8.74 -25.07 10.11
CA SER A 149 7.57 -25.95 10.00
C SER A 149 6.51 -25.51 11.01
N TYR A 150 5.31 -25.26 10.52
CA TYR A 150 4.13 -24.98 11.32
C TYR A 150 3.08 -26.06 11.10
N ILE A 151 2.11 -26.07 12.01
CA ILE A 151 0.87 -26.78 11.82
C ILE A 151 -0.22 -25.75 11.55
N VAL A 152 -0.93 -25.90 10.45
CA VAL A 152 -2.13 -25.13 10.10
C VAL A 152 -3.33 -26.03 10.31
N GLN A 153 -4.36 -25.54 10.99
CA GLN A 153 -5.61 -26.26 11.17
C GLN A 153 -6.74 -25.45 10.56
N VAL A 154 -7.52 -26.09 9.70
CA VAL A 154 -8.87 -25.66 9.33
C VAL A 154 -9.84 -26.42 10.23
N SER A 155 -10.79 -25.73 10.83
CA SER A 155 -11.73 -26.33 11.79
C SER A 155 -13.17 -26.04 11.38
N ALA A 156 -14.00 -27.07 11.29
CA ALA A 156 -15.44 -26.90 11.12
C ALA A 156 -16.09 -26.49 12.44
N PHE A 157 -16.22 -25.18 12.66
CA PHE A 157 -16.84 -24.64 13.87
C PHE A 157 -18.36 -24.87 13.87
N ALA A 158 -19.00 -24.66 12.72
CA ALA A 158 -20.40 -25.01 12.50
C ALA A 158 -20.64 -25.45 11.05
N GLY A 159 -21.47 -26.47 10.87
CA GLY A 159 -21.89 -26.93 9.54
C GLY A 159 -20.80 -27.70 8.79
N SER A 160 -20.83 -27.60 7.47
CA SER A 160 -19.93 -28.32 6.57
C SER A 160 -19.76 -27.58 5.26
N SER A 161 -18.54 -27.48 4.75
CA SER A 161 -18.23 -26.61 3.61
C SER A 161 -16.96 -27.07 2.89
N ASN A 162 -16.98 -26.96 1.55
CA ASN A 162 -15.76 -26.96 0.74
C ASN A 162 -14.94 -25.72 1.10
N TYR A 163 -13.62 -25.78 0.97
CA TYR A 163 -12.79 -24.61 1.18
C TYR A 163 -11.55 -24.61 0.31
N VAL A 164 -10.99 -23.43 0.13
CA VAL A 164 -9.66 -23.26 -0.46
C VAL A 164 -8.75 -22.60 0.56
N LEU A 165 -7.78 -23.36 1.07
CA LEU A 165 -6.68 -22.83 1.85
C LEU A 165 -5.56 -22.43 0.90
N SER A 166 -5.35 -21.13 0.75
CA SER A 166 -4.28 -20.59 -0.08
C SER A 166 -3.21 -19.93 0.77
N ILE A 167 -1.97 -20.11 0.36
CA ILE A 167 -0.82 -19.48 0.99
C ILE A 167 -0.28 -18.46 -0.01
N THR A 168 -0.33 -17.19 0.38
CA THR A 168 0.24 -16.12 -0.43
C THR A 168 1.69 -16.44 -0.76
N GLN A 169 2.02 -16.37 -2.05
CA GLN A 169 3.39 -16.55 -2.50
C GLN A 169 4.23 -15.40 -1.95
N GLN A 170 5.36 -15.72 -1.32
CA GLN A 170 6.30 -14.72 -0.81
C GLN A 170 6.69 -13.78 -1.97
N GLY A 171 6.22 -12.52 -1.94
CA GLY A 171 6.51 -11.51 -2.97
C GLY A 171 5.37 -11.17 -3.94
N GLN A 172 4.20 -11.79 -3.83
CA GLN A 172 2.97 -11.09 -4.23
C GLN A 172 2.62 -10.14 -3.09
N THR A 173 2.46 -8.85 -3.40
CA THR A 173 1.66 -7.96 -2.54
C THR A 173 0.35 -8.71 -2.30
N ALA A 174 0.13 -9.15 -1.06
CA ALA A 174 -1.19 -9.08 -0.53
C ALA A 174 -1.69 -7.69 -0.96
N THR A 175 -2.74 -7.62 -1.77
CA THR A 175 -3.71 -6.58 -1.49
C THR A 175 -3.86 -6.65 0.01
N THR A 176 -3.47 -5.60 0.73
CA THR A 176 -3.55 -5.57 2.19
C THR A 176 -5.03 -5.70 2.53
N GLN A 177 -5.53 -6.94 2.46
CA GLN A 177 -6.78 -7.36 3.01
C GLN A 177 -6.55 -7.09 4.49
N PRO A 178 -7.25 -6.08 5.04
CA PRO A 178 -7.08 -5.77 6.44
C PRO A 178 -7.30 -7.07 7.22
N LEU A 179 -6.46 -7.33 8.22
CA LEU A 179 -6.70 -8.43 9.15
C LEU A 179 -8.18 -8.37 9.56
N ASN A 180 -8.89 -9.50 9.45
CA ASN A 180 -10.25 -9.58 9.93
C ASN A 180 -10.26 -9.10 11.40
N ALA A 181 -11.23 -8.26 11.77
CA ALA A 181 -11.38 -7.81 13.14
C ALA A 181 -11.45 -9.01 14.12
N MET A 182 -11.98 -10.15 13.65
CA MET A 182 -12.06 -11.43 14.35
C MET A 182 -10.76 -12.25 14.29
N SER A 183 -9.59 -11.60 14.28
CA SER A 183 -8.27 -12.26 14.34
C SER A 183 -7.54 -11.92 15.64
N THR A 184 -6.87 -12.90 16.24
CA THR A 184 -5.99 -12.69 17.42
C THR A 184 -4.80 -11.77 17.12
N GLN A 185 -4.48 -11.56 15.84
CA GLN A 185 -3.45 -10.63 15.38
C GLN A 185 -3.92 -9.18 15.28
N ALA A 186 -5.24 -8.94 15.35
CA ALA A 186 -5.76 -7.58 15.46
C ALA A 186 -5.44 -6.98 16.84
N GLU A 187 -5.24 -5.66 16.88
CA GLU A 187 -5.09 -4.91 18.13
C GLU A 187 -6.46 -4.50 18.65
N PHE A 188 -6.92 -5.14 19.72
CA PHE A 188 -8.17 -4.83 20.42
C PHE A 188 -8.01 -5.05 21.93
N LEU A 189 -8.93 -4.49 22.71
CA LEU A 189 -9.01 -4.70 24.15
C LEU A 189 -9.63 -6.07 24.46
N PRO A 190 -8.90 -7.02 25.09
CA PRO A 190 -9.48 -8.30 25.51
C PRO A 190 -10.66 -8.10 26.48
N ASP A 191 -11.54 -9.09 26.51
CA ASP A 191 -12.79 -9.11 27.27
C ASP A 191 -13.77 -7.96 26.95
N GLN A 192 -13.60 -7.25 25.82
CA GLN A 192 -14.53 -6.20 25.41
C GLN A 192 -15.08 -6.40 24.01
N ALA A 193 -16.38 -6.13 23.85
CA ALA A 193 -17.07 -6.19 22.58
C ALA A 193 -17.99 -5.00 22.37
N LEU A 194 -18.10 -4.57 21.11
CA LEU A 194 -19.10 -3.65 20.63
C LEU A 194 -20.27 -4.47 20.06
N VAL A 195 -21.48 -4.27 20.55
CA VAL A 195 -22.66 -5.04 20.16
C VAL A 195 -23.82 -4.13 19.79
N ALA A 196 -24.36 -4.31 18.59
CA ALA A 196 -25.62 -3.70 18.18
C ALA A 196 -26.73 -4.76 18.14
N TYR A 197 -27.91 -4.39 18.62
CA TYR A 197 -29.09 -5.26 18.63
C TYR A 197 -30.04 -4.92 17.49
N ARG A 198 -30.87 -5.88 17.08
CA ARG A 198 -31.91 -5.66 16.05
C ARG A 198 -33.09 -4.85 16.58
N ASP A 199 -33.38 -4.98 17.87
CA ASP A 199 -34.38 -4.23 18.60
C ASP A 199 -34.03 -4.13 20.11
N ASP A 200 -34.76 -3.27 20.83
CA ASP A 200 -34.56 -3.05 22.27
C ASP A 200 -34.88 -4.30 23.12
N ALA A 201 -35.70 -5.22 22.60
CA ALA A 201 -36.02 -6.50 23.25
C ALA A 201 -34.83 -7.46 23.19
N GLY A 202 -34.12 -7.50 22.06
CA GLY A 202 -32.91 -8.29 21.86
C GLY A 202 -31.73 -7.87 22.75
N ALA A 203 -31.68 -6.60 23.16
CA ALA A 203 -30.71 -6.11 24.13
C ALA A 203 -30.86 -6.75 25.53
N ILE A 204 -32.06 -7.22 25.88
CA ILE A 204 -32.34 -7.88 27.18
C ILE A 204 -31.93 -9.37 27.11
N GLU A 205 -32.13 -10.02 25.96
CA GLU A 205 -31.78 -11.44 25.76
C GLU A 205 -30.28 -11.66 25.58
N ALA A 206 -29.56 -10.79 24.88
CA ALA A 206 -28.10 -10.91 24.73
C ALA A 206 -27.34 -10.66 26.05
N LYS A 207 -27.89 -9.83 26.94
CA LYS A 207 -27.37 -9.63 28.32
C LYS A 207 -27.52 -10.89 29.19
N ALA A 208 -28.24 -11.92 28.75
CA ALA A 208 -28.35 -13.21 29.45
C ALA A 208 -27.07 -14.07 29.38
N LEU A 209 -26.08 -13.71 28.54
CA LEU A 209 -24.76 -14.37 28.49
C LEU A 209 -23.82 -13.94 29.64
N GLY A 210 -24.29 -13.09 30.57
CA GLY A 210 -23.50 -12.64 31.72
C GLY A 210 -22.62 -11.42 31.48
N ALA A 211 -22.70 -10.82 30.28
CA ALA A 211 -21.95 -9.63 29.89
C ALA A 211 -22.47 -8.36 30.60
N GLN A 212 -21.56 -7.52 31.09
CA GLN A 212 -21.91 -6.25 31.74
C GLN A 212 -21.74 -5.08 30.76
N SER A 213 -22.71 -4.18 30.68
CA SER A 213 -22.56 -2.98 29.85
C SER A 213 -21.58 -2.00 30.52
N LEU A 214 -20.53 -1.61 29.79
CA LEU A 214 -19.56 -0.59 30.18
C LEU A 214 -19.93 0.81 29.64
N GLY A 215 -20.70 0.86 28.56
CA GLY A 215 -21.14 2.09 27.92
C GLY A 215 -22.16 1.82 26.83
N HIS A 216 -22.90 2.86 26.43
CA HIS A 216 -23.94 2.77 25.39
C HIS A 216 -23.92 4.03 24.53
N ILE A 217 -24.01 3.84 23.21
CA ILE A 217 -24.28 4.90 22.23
C ILE A 217 -25.79 4.80 21.87
N PRO A 218 -26.61 5.80 22.25
CA PRO A 218 -28.05 5.80 22.00
C PRO A 218 -28.42 5.45 20.55
N GLY A 219 -29.25 4.41 20.39
CA GLY A 219 -29.73 3.95 19.08
C GLY A 219 -28.68 3.27 18.19
N SER A 220 -27.53 2.90 18.75
CA SER A 220 -26.41 2.34 17.99
C SER A 220 -25.83 1.08 18.63
N VAL A 221 -24.90 1.22 19.58
CA VAL A 221 -24.02 0.13 20.03
C VAL A 221 -23.84 0.16 21.55
N ASP A 222 -23.87 -1.01 22.19
CA ASP A 222 -23.43 -1.24 23.56
C ASP A 222 -21.95 -1.67 23.57
N LEU A 223 -21.16 -1.07 24.46
CA LEU A 223 -19.86 -1.62 24.86
C LEU A 223 -20.10 -2.59 26.01
N LEU A 224 -19.69 -3.85 25.84
CA LEU A 224 -19.85 -4.92 26.81
C LEU A 224 -18.50 -5.39 27.36
N ASP A 225 -18.47 -5.70 28.65
CA ASP A 225 -17.47 -6.51 29.33
C ASP A 225 -17.88 -7.98 29.30
N LEU A 226 -17.01 -8.82 28.73
CA LEU A 226 -17.18 -10.25 28.52
C LEU A 226 -16.38 -11.11 29.51
N SER A 227 -15.67 -10.51 30.47
CA SER A 227 -14.76 -11.21 31.39
C SER A 227 -15.42 -12.29 32.28
N SER A 228 -16.75 -12.22 32.46
CA SER A 228 -17.58 -13.23 33.10
C SER A 228 -17.97 -14.36 32.14
N SER A 229 -18.35 -14.00 30.90
CA SER A 229 -18.76 -14.91 29.84
C SER A 229 -17.59 -15.78 29.34
N THR A 230 -16.40 -15.20 29.21
CA THR A 230 -15.15 -15.87 28.76
C THR A 230 -14.65 -16.96 29.71
N LYS A 231 -15.13 -16.95 30.98
CA LYS A 231 -14.84 -18.00 31.98
C LYS A 231 -15.76 -19.22 31.87
N THR A 232 -16.93 -19.07 31.25
CA THR A 232 -17.98 -20.11 31.15
C THR A 232 -17.99 -20.82 29.80
N LEU A 233 -17.44 -20.21 28.75
CA LEU A 233 -17.17 -20.89 27.48
C LEU A 233 -16.17 -22.02 27.75
N GLY A 234 -16.66 -23.26 27.59
CA GLY A 234 -15.88 -24.48 27.69
C GLY A 234 -14.70 -24.49 26.72
N THR A 235 -13.78 -25.44 26.91
CA THR A 235 -12.55 -25.62 26.13
C THR A 235 -12.76 -25.34 24.65
N MET A 236 -11.98 -24.41 24.09
CA MET A 236 -11.93 -24.09 22.67
C MET A 236 -11.87 -25.39 21.85
N ARG A 237 -12.71 -25.52 20.81
CA ARG A 237 -12.66 -26.63 19.85
C ARG A 237 -11.39 -26.49 19.00
N SER A 238 -10.27 -26.86 19.61
CA SER A 238 -8.93 -26.69 19.06
C SER A 238 -8.22 -28.04 18.92
N GLY A 239 -8.94 -29.15 19.08
CA GLY A 239 -8.37 -30.49 19.02
C GLY A 239 -7.20 -30.66 20.00
N GLU A 240 -6.02 -30.98 19.46
CA GLU A 240 -4.77 -31.14 20.22
C GLU A 240 -4.00 -29.82 20.45
N PHE A 241 -4.50 -28.70 19.95
CA PHE A 241 -3.86 -27.41 20.12
C PHE A 241 -4.16 -26.77 21.48
N HIS A 242 -3.22 -25.95 21.95
CA HIS A 242 -3.36 -25.22 23.20
C HIS A 242 -2.69 -23.85 23.14
N TYR A 243 -3.29 -22.86 23.82
CA TYR A 243 -2.77 -21.51 23.91
C TYR A 243 -1.81 -21.42 25.09
N ALA A 244 -0.50 -21.42 24.82
CA ALA A 244 0.52 -21.29 25.85
C ALA A 244 0.71 -19.84 26.35
N ASP A 245 0.40 -18.85 25.51
CA ASP A 245 0.43 -17.43 25.86
C ASP A 245 -0.94 -16.99 26.44
N PRO A 246 -1.01 -16.59 27.73
CA PRO A 246 -2.25 -16.15 28.36
C PRO A 246 -2.88 -14.92 27.68
N ALA A 247 -2.09 -14.04 27.08
CA ALA A 247 -2.59 -12.85 26.39
C ALA A 247 -3.27 -13.24 25.07
N LEU A 248 -2.65 -14.16 24.32
CA LEU A 248 -3.24 -14.74 23.11
C LEU A 248 -4.50 -15.55 23.43
N GLU A 249 -4.47 -16.33 24.51
CA GLU A 249 -5.63 -17.07 25.02
C GLU A 249 -6.79 -16.13 25.34
N ALA A 250 -6.53 -15.02 26.04
CA ALA A 250 -7.55 -14.03 26.38
C ALA A 250 -8.17 -13.40 25.11
N LYS A 251 -7.35 -13.10 24.10
CA LYS A 251 -7.86 -12.63 22.79
C LYS A 251 -8.76 -13.67 22.13
N ALA A 252 -8.31 -14.92 22.00
CA ALA A 252 -9.09 -15.99 21.40
C ALA A 252 -10.43 -16.23 22.12
N ARG A 253 -10.43 -16.25 23.46
CA ARG A 253 -11.65 -16.34 24.28
C ARG A 253 -12.60 -15.18 24.04
N THR A 254 -12.08 -13.97 23.90
CA THR A 254 -12.89 -12.76 23.58
C THR A 254 -13.57 -12.92 22.23
N LEU A 255 -12.83 -13.35 21.21
CA LEU A 255 -13.37 -13.57 19.86
C LEU A 255 -14.45 -14.66 19.84
N LEU A 256 -14.25 -15.78 20.54
CA LEU A 256 -15.28 -16.83 20.66
C LEU A 256 -16.55 -16.35 21.37
N ALA A 257 -16.41 -15.50 22.40
CA ALA A 257 -17.56 -14.91 23.06
C ALA A 257 -18.32 -13.95 22.12
N ILE A 258 -17.61 -13.19 21.29
CA ILE A 258 -18.20 -12.36 20.24
C ILE A 258 -18.90 -13.21 19.19
N LYS A 259 -18.30 -14.34 18.78
CA LYS A 259 -18.89 -15.31 17.86
C LYS A 259 -20.21 -15.88 18.39
N ALA A 260 -20.24 -16.24 19.68
CA ALA A 260 -21.46 -16.68 20.36
C ALA A 260 -22.54 -15.59 20.45
N LEU A 261 -22.14 -14.31 20.53
CA LEU A 261 -23.07 -13.17 20.44
C LEU A 261 -23.61 -13.00 19.01
N GLN A 262 -22.76 -13.13 17.99
CA GLN A 262 -23.16 -13.04 16.57
C GLN A 262 -24.22 -14.09 16.19
N ALA A 263 -24.14 -15.29 16.79
CA ALA A 263 -25.13 -16.35 16.58
C ALA A 263 -26.51 -16.09 17.22
N GLN A 264 -26.66 -15.07 18.08
CA GLN A 264 -27.94 -14.76 18.71
C GLN A 264 -28.88 -14.05 17.72
N PRO A 265 -30.14 -14.51 17.53
CA PRO A 265 -31.10 -13.84 16.62
C PRO A 265 -31.34 -12.36 16.94
N ALA A 266 -31.21 -11.99 18.21
CA ALA A 266 -31.36 -10.64 18.74
C ALA A 266 -30.22 -9.68 18.33
N VAL A 267 -29.03 -10.20 18.01
CA VAL A 267 -27.84 -9.40 17.70
C VAL A 267 -27.84 -9.05 16.21
N LYS A 268 -27.62 -7.77 15.92
CA LYS A 268 -27.47 -7.24 14.57
C LYS A 268 -26.03 -7.42 14.10
N PHE A 269 -25.07 -7.06 14.96
CA PHE A 269 -23.66 -7.36 14.81
C PHE A 269 -22.97 -7.31 16.18
N ALA A 270 -21.87 -8.04 16.32
CA ALA A 270 -20.94 -7.91 17.44
C ALA A 270 -19.50 -7.96 16.91
N GLU A 271 -18.62 -7.14 17.46
CA GLU A 271 -17.22 -7.04 17.02
C GLU A 271 -16.27 -6.69 18.19
N PRO A 272 -14.95 -6.91 18.05
CA PRO A 272 -13.98 -6.56 19.09
C PRO A 272 -13.79 -5.04 19.23
N ASN A 273 -13.45 -4.57 20.44
CA ASN A 273 -13.13 -3.16 20.68
C ASN A 273 -11.68 -2.84 20.24
N LEU A 274 -11.50 -2.47 18.96
CA LEU A 274 -10.19 -2.23 18.33
C LEU A 274 -9.44 -1.02 18.92
N LEU A 275 -8.11 -1.13 19.05
CA LEU A 275 -7.21 -0.03 19.42
C LEU A 275 -6.87 0.84 18.20
N ARG A 276 -6.73 2.15 18.43
CA ARG A 276 -6.32 3.14 17.42
C ARG A 276 -5.12 3.93 17.92
N HIS A 277 -4.14 4.16 17.05
CA HIS A 277 -2.96 5.00 17.32
C HIS A 277 -3.09 6.35 16.63
N ALA A 278 -2.61 7.42 17.27
CA ALA A 278 -2.50 8.73 16.64
C ALA A 278 -1.29 8.75 15.68
N SER A 279 -1.50 9.12 14.43
CA SER A 279 -0.44 9.52 13.50
C SER A 279 -0.70 10.96 13.08
N ALA A 280 0.29 11.85 13.19
CA ALA A 280 0.16 13.25 12.78
C ALA A 280 0.29 13.36 11.25
N LEU A 281 -0.61 12.71 10.52
CA LEU A 281 -0.80 12.96 9.10
C LEU A 281 -1.89 14.04 8.95
N PRO A 282 -1.60 15.16 8.27
CA PRO A 282 -2.62 16.16 7.99
C PRO A 282 -3.81 15.57 7.22
N ASN A 283 -5.00 16.14 7.40
CA ASN A 283 -6.20 15.71 6.68
C ASN A 283 -6.44 16.45 5.34
N ASP A 284 -5.46 17.22 4.87
CA ASP A 284 -5.58 18.04 3.66
C ASP A 284 -5.74 17.18 2.40
N GLU A 285 -6.62 17.59 1.49
CA GLU A 285 -7.12 16.80 0.36
C GLU A 285 -5.99 16.19 -0.51
N PHE A 286 -4.92 16.95 -0.74
CA PHE A 286 -3.84 16.57 -1.66
C PHE A 286 -2.53 16.15 -0.97
N VAL A 287 -2.54 15.94 0.36
CA VAL A 287 -1.31 15.58 1.11
C VAL A 287 -0.64 14.29 0.60
N SER A 288 -1.44 13.33 0.12
CA SER A 288 -0.93 12.06 -0.46
C SER A 288 -0.11 12.25 -1.74
N GLN A 289 -0.27 13.39 -2.42
CA GLN A 289 0.46 13.75 -3.64
C GLN A 289 1.78 14.50 -3.32
N GLN A 290 1.96 14.96 -2.07
CA GLN A 290 3.15 15.71 -1.60
C GLN A 290 4.32 14.80 -1.20
N TRP A 291 4.84 14.06 -2.19
CA TRP A 291 5.92 13.08 -2.03
C TRP A 291 7.19 13.61 -1.37
N HIS A 292 7.42 14.91 -1.51
CA HIS A 292 8.59 15.61 -1.00
C HIS A 292 8.68 15.60 0.53
N TYR A 293 7.57 15.41 1.25
CA TYR A 293 7.56 15.36 2.72
C TYR A 293 8.16 14.09 3.31
N ASN A 294 7.85 12.94 2.72
CA ASN A 294 8.48 11.68 3.12
C ASN A 294 9.98 11.66 2.75
N LEU A 295 10.37 12.37 1.69
CA LEU A 295 11.76 12.41 1.25
C LEU A 295 12.70 13.08 2.26
N ILE A 296 12.20 14.10 2.98
CA ILE A 296 12.96 14.86 3.99
C ILE A 296 12.62 14.44 5.43
N ASN A 297 11.98 13.27 5.63
CA ASN A 297 11.58 12.77 6.95
C ASN A 297 10.71 13.77 7.75
N LEU A 298 9.73 14.40 7.08
CA LEU A 298 8.90 15.43 7.69
C LEU A 298 7.83 14.90 8.66
N PRO A 299 7.07 13.82 8.39
CA PRO A 299 6.02 13.37 9.32
C PRO A 299 6.55 13.03 10.73
N PRO A 300 7.70 12.34 10.89
CA PRO A 300 8.28 12.15 12.23
C PRO A 300 8.73 13.46 12.91
N ALA A 301 9.01 14.52 12.14
CA ALA A 301 9.30 15.83 12.72
C ALA A 301 8.02 16.51 13.25
N TRP A 302 6.88 16.28 12.60
CA TRP A 302 5.57 16.77 13.06
C TRP A 302 5.14 16.13 14.37
N ASP A 303 5.51 14.87 14.61
CA ASP A 303 5.30 14.24 15.93
C ASP A 303 6.04 14.98 17.08
N LEU A 304 7.06 15.80 16.77
CA LEU A 304 7.82 16.60 17.74
C LEU A 304 7.34 18.05 17.81
N THR A 305 7.02 18.66 16.66
CA THR A 305 6.54 20.04 16.56
C THR A 305 5.84 20.29 15.23
N HIS A 306 4.73 21.03 15.29
CA HIS A 306 4.04 21.55 14.11
C HIS A 306 4.53 22.94 13.69
N GLY A 307 5.57 23.48 14.35
CA GLY A 307 6.03 24.85 14.19
C GLY A 307 5.49 25.78 15.28
N SER A 308 5.58 27.09 15.04
CA SER A 308 5.08 28.10 15.98
C SER A 308 4.71 29.38 15.26
N GLY A 309 3.56 29.96 15.64
CA GLY A 309 3.10 31.24 15.10
C GLY A 309 3.98 32.44 15.45
N SER A 310 4.98 32.24 16.32
CA SER A 310 6.00 33.23 16.66
C SER A 310 7.22 33.20 15.73
N VAL A 311 7.36 32.14 14.93
CA VAL A 311 8.44 31.99 13.95
C VAL A 311 7.93 32.50 12.61
N ILE A 312 8.58 33.56 12.12
CA ILE A 312 8.23 34.21 10.85
C ILE A 312 9.29 33.88 9.80
N VAL A 313 8.86 33.38 8.65
CA VAL A 313 9.68 33.18 7.46
C VAL A 313 9.34 34.26 6.44
N ALA A 314 10.31 35.10 6.11
CA ALA A 314 10.16 36.09 5.04
C ALA A 314 10.32 35.43 3.67
N VAL A 315 9.34 35.60 2.80
CA VAL A 315 9.36 35.11 1.42
C VAL A 315 9.60 36.31 0.50
N ALA A 316 10.84 36.49 0.07
CA ALA A 316 11.26 37.54 -0.85
C ALA A 316 11.17 37.03 -2.29
N ASP A 317 10.05 37.30 -2.96
CA ASP A 317 9.67 36.67 -4.24
C ASP A 317 8.76 37.59 -5.09
N THR A 318 7.88 37.05 -5.95
CA THR A 318 6.93 37.81 -6.80
C THR A 318 5.81 38.53 -6.05
N GLY A 319 5.79 38.37 -4.72
CA GLY A 319 4.62 38.62 -3.90
C GLY A 319 3.94 37.32 -3.52
N VAL A 320 2.95 37.39 -2.65
CA VAL A 320 2.14 36.24 -2.24
C VAL A 320 0.70 36.60 -2.44
N ARG A 321 -0.08 35.70 -3.04
CA ARG A 321 -1.52 35.85 -3.15
C ARG A 321 -2.15 35.82 -1.75
N LEU A 322 -2.39 37.00 -1.16
CA LEU A 322 -2.81 37.13 0.23
C LEU A 322 -4.21 36.58 0.48
N SER A 323 -5.06 36.58 -0.55
CA SER A 323 -6.41 36.03 -0.49
C SER A 323 -6.49 34.53 -0.77
N HIS A 324 -5.38 33.84 -0.99
CA HIS A 324 -5.40 32.41 -1.33
C HIS A 324 -6.05 31.61 -0.19
N PRO A 325 -7.07 30.78 -0.45
CA PRO A 325 -7.85 30.11 0.59
C PRO A 325 -6.99 29.23 1.51
N ASP A 326 -5.95 28.62 0.94
CA ASP A 326 -5.04 27.73 1.65
C ASP A 326 -3.83 28.44 2.30
N LEU A 327 -3.81 29.78 2.30
CA LEU A 327 -2.84 30.60 3.06
C LEU A 327 -3.51 31.44 4.15
N VAL A 328 -4.82 31.27 4.36
CA VAL A 328 -5.57 32.01 5.38
C VAL A 328 -4.98 31.78 6.77
N GLY A 329 -4.73 32.88 7.48
CA GLY A 329 -4.19 32.84 8.84
C GLY A 329 -2.69 32.60 8.94
N LYS A 330 -1.97 32.52 7.80
CA LYS A 330 -0.52 32.26 7.75
C LYS A 330 0.34 33.51 7.76
N PHE A 331 -0.24 34.68 7.54
CA PHE A 331 0.52 35.93 7.61
C PHE A 331 0.62 36.44 9.05
N ASP A 332 1.64 37.23 9.35
CA ASP A 332 1.77 37.90 10.66
C ASP A 332 0.54 38.80 10.90
N PRO A 333 -0.24 38.63 11.99
CA PRO A 333 -1.40 39.49 12.24
C PRO A 333 -1.04 40.96 12.43
N ALA A 334 0.22 41.26 12.78
CA ALA A 334 0.71 42.62 12.93
C ALA A 334 1.08 43.27 11.59
N ASP A 335 1.26 42.47 10.53
CA ASP A 335 1.61 42.92 9.19
C ASP A 335 1.15 41.87 8.14
N PRO A 336 -0.17 41.70 7.96
CA PRO A 336 -0.72 40.63 7.13
C PRO A 336 -0.49 40.86 5.63
N ASP A 337 -0.30 42.13 5.24
CA ASP A 337 -0.15 42.55 3.84
C ASP A 337 1.32 42.57 3.41
N GLY A 338 2.26 42.59 4.37
CA GLY A 338 3.69 42.62 4.12
C GLY A 338 4.15 43.89 3.42
N PHE A 339 5.13 43.76 2.54
CA PHE A 339 5.73 44.94 1.89
C PHE A 339 6.21 44.68 0.47
N ASP A 340 5.87 45.60 -0.43
CA ASP A 340 6.35 45.61 -1.80
C ASP A 340 7.56 46.54 -1.95
N PHE A 341 8.64 46.01 -2.49
CA PHE A 341 9.87 46.75 -2.79
C PHE A 341 10.02 47.11 -4.26
N VAL A 342 9.18 46.59 -5.16
CA VAL A 342 9.25 46.86 -6.61
C VAL A 342 8.94 48.33 -6.87
N ASN A 343 9.99 49.12 -7.05
CA ASN A 343 9.85 50.58 -7.18
C ASN A 343 9.62 51.05 -8.63
N ASP A 344 9.93 50.20 -9.63
CA ASP A 344 9.68 50.52 -11.04
C ASP A 344 8.21 50.24 -11.38
N THR A 345 7.42 51.31 -11.44
CA THR A 345 5.98 51.25 -11.75
C THR A 345 5.65 50.67 -13.12
N ARG A 346 6.64 50.53 -14.02
CA ARG A 346 6.45 49.84 -15.30
C ARG A 346 6.48 48.32 -15.17
N ARG A 347 7.08 47.81 -14.09
CA ARG A 347 7.27 46.39 -13.82
C ARG A 347 6.44 45.90 -12.65
N SER A 348 5.94 46.79 -11.78
CA SER A 348 5.11 46.40 -10.64
C SER A 348 3.71 45.93 -11.05
N LEU A 349 3.17 46.37 -12.18
CA LEU A 349 1.86 45.93 -12.72
C LEU A 349 0.63 46.13 -11.82
N ASP A 350 0.78 46.71 -10.64
CA ASP A 350 -0.26 47.09 -9.66
C ASP A 350 -0.60 48.60 -9.69
N GLY A 351 0.16 49.38 -10.46
CA GLY A 351 -0.06 50.81 -10.64
C GLY A 351 0.56 51.72 -9.57
N ASN A 352 1.33 51.17 -8.63
CA ASN A 352 2.09 51.93 -7.64
C ASN A 352 3.58 51.53 -7.70
N GLY A 353 4.37 52.02 -6.75
CA GLY A 353 5.71 51.50 -6.47
C GLY A 353 5.74 51.11 -4.99
N ARG A 354 6.93 51.00 -4.42
CA ARG A 354 7.16 50.57 -3.03
C ARG A 354 6.08 51.02 -2.02
N ASP A 355 5.38 50.06 -1.44
CA ASP A 355 4.35 50.29 -0.42
C ASP A 355 4.12 49.07 0.50
N GLY A 356 3.09 49.12 1.34
CA GLY A 356 2.76 48.08 2.33
C GLY A 356 1.82 46.99 1.82
N ASN A 357 1.89 46.62 0.53
CA ASN A 357 1.06 45.56 -0.04
C ASN A 357 1.87 44.62 -0.93
N ALA A 358 2.24 43.45 -0.41
CA ALA A 358 2.98 42.43 -1.15
C ALA A 358 2.09 41.45 -1.95
N ASP A 359 0.80 41.75 -2.15
CA ASP A 359 -0.08 40.91 -2.96
C ASP A 359 0.43 40.86 -4.41
N ASP A 360 0.48 39.66 -4.99
CA ASP A 360 0.93 39.47 -6.36
C ASP A 360 -0.21 39.84 -7.33
N PRO A 361 -0.08 40.91 -8.14
CA PRO A 361 -1.14 41.37 -9.04
C PRO A 361 -1.28 40.50 -10.30
N GLY A 362 -0.39 39.52 -10.51
CA GLY A 362 -0.26 38.80 -11.76
C GLY A 362 0.51 39.57 -12.83
N ASP A 363 0.75 38.91 -13.97
CA ASP A 363 1.48 39.44 -15.11
C ASP A 363 0.55 39.82 -16.28
N GLY A 364 -0.77 39.78 -16.08
CA GLY A 364 -1.77 40.13 -17.09
C GLY A 364 -1.85 39.13 -18.24
N GLY A 365 -1.52 37.85 -17.99
CA GLY A 365 -1.56 36.78 -18.99
C GLY A 365 -0.41 36.77 -20.00
N VAL A 366 0.70 37.47 -19.71
CA VAL A 366 1.92 37.42 -20.52
C VAL A 366 2.50 35.99 -20.51
N VAL A 367 2.65 35.39 -21.69
CA VAL A 367 3.19 34.03 -21.86
C VAL A 367 4.72 34.07 -21.75
N GLY A 368 5.30 33.47 -20.70
CA GLY A 368 6.76 33.42 -20.54
C GLY A 368 7.35 33.24 -19.13
N GLY A 369 6.52 33.21 -18.07
CA GLY A 369 6.90 33.07 -16.65
C GLY A 369 6.80 34.39 -15.87
N SER A 370 6.59 34.47 -14.55
CA SER A 370 5.95 33.53 -13.60
C SER A 370 5.28 34.37 -12.50
N SER A 371 4.05 34.83 -12.74
CA SER A 371 3.16 35.30 -11.67
C SER A 371 2.90 34.18 -10.65
N PHE A 372 2.66 34.57 -9.39
CA PHE A 372 2.31 33.67 -8.27
C PHE A 372 3.37 32.63 -7.88
N HIS A 373 4.62 32.82 -8.31
CA HIS A 373 5.74 31.98 -7.87
C HIS A 373 5.92 32.05 -6.35
N GLY A 374 5.87 33.25 -5.78
CA GLY A 374 5.94 33.44 -4.33
C GLY A 374 4.78 32.79 -3.56
N THR A 375 3.59 32.68 -4.17
CA THR A 375 2.46 31.92 -3.60
C THR A 375 2.81 30.44 -3.45
N HIS A 376 3.46 29.83 -4.43
CA HIS A 376 3.90 28.41 -4.38
C HIS A 376 4.99 28.18 -3.33
N VAL A 377 5.94 29.11 -3.26
CA VAL A 377 6.98 29.12 -2.24
C VAL A 377 6.37 29.24 -0.83
N ALA A 378 5.42 30.16 -0.63
CA ALA A 378 4.74 30.36 0.65
C ALA A 378 3.94 29.12 1.09
N GLY A 379 3.19 28.49 0.19
CA GLY A 379 2.44 27.26 0.48
C GLY A 379 3.34 26.11 0.88
N THR A 380 4.49 25.96 0.21
CA THR A 380 5.47 24.91 0.56
C THR A 380 6.00 25.11 1.99
N ILE A 381 6.21 26.35 2.42
CA ILE A 381 6.69 26.66 3.77
C ILE A 381 5.58 26.45 4.81
N ALA A 382 4.38 26.98 4.58
CA ALA A 382 3.38 27.14 5.64
C ALA A 382 1.92 27.17 5.15
N ALA A 383 1.53 26.41 4.11
CA ALA A 383 0.11 26.25 3.76
C ALA A 383 -0.74 25.86 4.99
N ALA A 384 -2.01 26.25 4.97
CA ALA A 384 -2.99 25.99 6.01
C ALA A 384 -3.22 24.49 6.19
N THR A 385 -2.43 23.91 7.09
CA THR A 385 -2.40 22.46 7.28
C THR A 385 -3.48 21.99 8.24
N ASN A 386 -4.00 20.80 7.97
CA ASN A 386 -5.05 20.12 8.72
C ASN A 386 -6.39 20.88 8.71
N ASN A 387 -6.72 21.53 7.59
CA ASN A 387 -7.97 22.29 7.41
C ASN A 387 -8.96 21.58 6.45
N GLY A 388 -8.57 20.43 5.88
CA GLY A 388 -9.39 19.64 4.97
C GLY A 388 -9.50 20.19 3.55
N ILE A 389 -8.65 21.15 3.16
CA ILE A 389 -8.56 21.70 1.80
C ILE A 389 -7.11 21.69 1.33
N GLY A 390 -6.90 21.70 0.02
CA GLY A 390 -5.59 22.06 -0.53
C GLY A 390 -4.43 21.14 -0.11
N VAL A 391 -3.34 21.76 0.32
CA VAL A 391 -2.05 21.12 0.62
C VAL A 391 -1.59 21.43 2.05
N ALA A 392 -0.75 20.55 2.61
CA ALA A 392 -0.04 20.85 3.85
C ALA A 392 1.22 21.69 3.55
N GLY A 393 1.67 22.48 4.51
CA GLY A 393 2.97 23.19 4.49
C GLY A 393 3.97 22.53 5.43
N VAL A 394 5.27 22.81 5.25
CA VAL A 394 6.32 22.23 6.12
C VAL A 394 6.11 22.57 7.60
N GLY A 395 5.78 23.83 7.91
CA GLY A 395 5.45 24.29 9.26
C GLY A 395 3.99 24.66 9.39
N TRP A 396 3.17 23.81 10.01
CA TRP A 396 1.72 24.02 10.13
C TRP A 396 1.42 25.31 10.88
N ASP A 397 2.12 25.58 11.98
CA ASP A 397 1.88 26.77 12.80
C ASP A 397 2.80 27.95 12.44
N THR A 398 3.67 27.80 11.42
CA THR A 398 4.62 28.84 11.02
C THR A 398 3.93 30.00 10.30
N ARG A 399 4.47 31.21 10.43
CA ARG A 399 3.96 32.40 9.70
C ARG A 399 4.87 32.86 8.58
N ILE A 400 4.27 33.48 7.57
CA ILE A 400 4.92 34.07 6.41
C ILE A 400 4.91 35.60 6.53
N MET A 401 6.05 36.22 6.22
CA MET A 401 6.17 37.64 5.93
C MET A 401 6.33 37.79 4.40
N PRO A 402 5.28 38.19 3.68
CA PRO A 402 5.35 38.32 2.23
C PRO A 402 6.14 39.58 1.86
N LEU A 403 7.20 39.41 1.07
CA LEU A 403 8.03 40.52 0.59
C LEU A 403 8.10 40.44 -0.94
N ARG A 404 7.47 41.40 -1.60
CA ARG A 404 7.45 41.44 -3.05
C ARG A 404 8.69 42.18 -3.57
N VAL A 405 9.50 41.49 -4.36
CA VAL A 405 10.78 41.99 -4.90
C VAL A 405 10.94 41.69 -6.40
N LEU A 406 10.10 40.82 -6.95
CA LEU A 406 10.07 40.48 -8.37
C LEU A 406 8.73 40.98 -8.97
N GLY A 407 8.82 41.78 -10.02
CA GLY A 407 7.65 42.22 -10.80
C GLY A 407 7.52 41.44 -12.10
N GLU A 408 7.07 42.12 -13.16
CA GLU A 408 6.85 41.57 -14.51
C GLU A 408 7.99 40.63 -14.97
N GLY A 409 7.60 39.40 -15.30
CA GLY A 409 8.49 38.35 -15.79
C GLY A 409 9.31 37.68 -14.69
N GLY A 410 8.93 37.82 -13.42
CA GLY A 410 9.65 37.29 -12.27
C GLY A 410 11.01 37.95 -12.05
N ALA A 411 11.15 39.23 -12.44
CA ALA A 411 12.42 39.94 -12.39
C ALA A 411 12.40 41.11 -11.39
N GLY A 412 13.49 41.26 -10.65
CA GLY A 412 13.67 42.29 -9.64
C GLY A 412 15.05 42.92 -9.70
N SER A 413 15.18 44.11 -9.11
CA SER A 413 16.48 44.77 -9.00
C SER A 413 17.23 44.30 -7.76
N ALA A 414 18.56 44.17 -7.86
CA ALA A 414 19.42 43.86 -6.71
C ALA A 414 19.21 44.85 -5.54
N PHE A 415 18.86 46.10 -5.85
CA PHE A 415 18.56 47.13 -4.85
C PHE A 415 17.28 46.80 -4.08
N ASP A 416 16.20 46.43 -4.76
CA ASP A 416 14.91 46.13 -4.11
C ASP A 416 15.02 44.86 -3.26
N ILE A 417 15.67 43.82 -3.80
CA ILE A 417 15.95 42.56 -3.07
C ILE A 417 16.78 42.84 -1.81
N THR A 418 17.85 43.63 -1.93
CA THR A 418 18.70 44.00 -0.78
C THR A 418 17.92 44.74 0.30
N ASN A 419 17.03 45.67 -0.09
CA ASN A 419 16.21 46.40 0.86
C ASN A 419 15.18 45.50 1.56
N ALA A 420 14.61 44.52 0.86
CA ALA A 420 13.73 43.53 1.46
C ALA A 420 14.44 42.65 2.49
N VAL A 421 15.69 42.25 2.21
CA VAL A 421 16.54 41.48 3.14
C VAL A 421 16.81 42.29 4.42
N LEU A 422 17.20 43.56 4.27
CA LEU A 422 17.42 44.46 5.41
C LEU A 422 16.12 44.71 6.19
N TYR A 423 15.00 44.89 5.50
CA TYR A 423 13.67 45.03 6.10
C TYR A 423 13.31 43.79 6.94
N ALA A 424 13.41 42.58 6.38
CA ALA A 424 13.11 41.33 7.09
C ALA A 424 13.99 41.15 8.34
N ALA A 425 15.26 41.58 8.27
CA ALA A 425 16.19 41.59 9.39
C ALA A 425 15.97 42.73 10.39
N ARG A 426 14.99 43.60 10.15
CA ARG A 426 14.65 44.80 10.93
C ARG A 426 15.83 45.78 11.03
N LEU A 427 16.56 45.93 9.92
CA LEU A 427 17.70 46.82 9.76
C LEU A 427 17.33 48.06 8.92
N PRO A 428 18.09 49.17 9.05
CA PRO A 428 17.88 50.36 8.23
C PRO A 428 17.93 50.02 6.73
N ASN A 429 16.92 50.48 6.00
CA ASN A 429 16.78 50.26 4.57
C ASN A 429 16.18 51.52 3.92
N ALA A 430 16.18 51.57 2.59
CA ALA A 430 15.78 52.74 1.81
C ALA A 430 14.29 53.09 1.88
N SER A 431 13.42 52.19 2.38
CA SER A 431 11.99 52.53 2.61
C SER A 431 11.80 53.38 3.87
N GLY A 432 12.73 53.28 4.83
CA GLY A 432 12.58 53.88 6.17
C GLY A 432 11.55 53.15 7.05
N VAL A 433 10.94 52.08 6.55
CA VAL A 433 9.95 51.26 7.27
C VAL A 433 10.64 49.99 7.79
N LEU A 434 10.23 49.51 8.96
CA LEU A 434 10.67 48.27 9.57
C LEU A 434 9.45 47.39 9.87
N PRO A 435 9.55 46.06 9.74
CA PRO A 435 8.46 45.18 10.13
C PRO A 435 8.24 45.20 11.65
N PRO A 436 7.02 44.88 12.12
CA PRO A 436 6.72 44.83 13.56
C PRO A 436 7.52 43.77 14.28
N VAL A 437 7.79 42.64 13.61
CA VAL A 437 8.58 41.51 14.12
C VAL A 437 9.68 41.18 13.11
N LYS A 438 10.88 40.86 13.61
CA LYS A 438 12.01 40.46 12.76
C LYS A 438 11.78 39.03 12.25
N ALA A 439 12.05 38.78 10.97
CA ALA A 439 12.01 37.43 10.42
C ALA A 439 13.05 36.52 11.09
N SER A 440 12.68 35.26 11.30
CA SER A 440 13.60 34.21 11.76
C SER A 440 14.44 33.64 10.63
N VAL A 441 13.84 33.57 9.44
CA VAL A 441 14.40 33.00 8.22
C VAL A 441 14.01 33.89 7.04
N ILE A 442 14.89 34.06 6.06
CA ILE A 442 14.57 34.68 4.75
C ILE A 442 14.75 33.60 3.67
N ASN A 443 13.70 33.35 2.89
CA ASN A 443 13.71 32.50 1.72
C ASN A 443 13.83 33.35 0.45
N LEU A 444 14.84 33.06 -0.37
CA LEU A 444 15.10 33.71 -1.66
C LEU A 444 15.14 32.65 -2.77
N SER A 445 13.98 32.37 -3.35
CA SER A 445 13.84 31.41 -4.46
C SER A 445 14.17 32.06 -5.81
N LEU A 446 15.23 32.86 -5.84
CA LEU A 446 15.66 33.72 -6.94
C LEU A 446 17.19 33.75 -7.05
N GLY A 447 17.72 34.22 -8.18
CA GLY A 447 19.16 34.47 -8.30
C GLY A 447 19.61 34.93 -9.68
N SER A 448 20.88 35.34 -9.76
CA SER A 448 21.57 35.70 -11.00
C SER A 448 23.06 35.36 -10.92
N GLU A 449 23.77 35.34 -12.05
CA GLU A 449 25.21 35.02 -12.10
C GLU A 449 26.12 36.16 -11.61
N ASN A 450 25.56 37.34 -11.29
CA ASN A 450 26.35 38.52 -10.96
C ASN A 450 26.43 38.75 -9.45
N SER A 451 27.64 38.98 -8.95
CA SER A 451 27.88 39.40 -7.56
C SER A 451 27.92 40.92 -7.41
N SER A 452 27.56 41.42 -6.24
CA SER A 452 27.62 42.82 -5.84
C SER A 452 28.15 42.94 -4.41
N ALA A 453 29.12 43.84 -4.20
CA ALA A 453 29.65 44.12 -2.87
C ALA A 453 28.57 44.70 -1.93
N THR A 454 27.63 45.47 -2.47
CA THR A 454 26.51 46.05 -1.71
C THR A 454 25.55 44.96 -1.24
N GLU A 455 25.22 44.01 -2.11
CA GLU A 455 24.39 42.87 -1.76
C GLU A 455 25.07 42.02 -0.69
N GLN A 456 26.34 41.66 -0.91
CA GLN A 456 27.12 40.85 0.04
C GLN A 456 27.11 41.46 1.44
N GLN A 457 27.29 42.77 1.56
CA GLN A 457 27.26 43.46 2.85
C GLN A 457 25.89 43.34 3.52
N ALA A 458 24.80 43.54 2.77
CA ALA A 458 23.45 43.45 3.33
C ALA A 458 23.07 42.03 3.79
N TYR A 459 23.47 41.00 3.04
CA TYR A 459 23.31 39.61 3.48
C TYR A 459 24.12 39.33 4.74
N ALA A 460 25.36 39.80 4.81
CA ALA A 460 26.19 39.68 6.01
C ALA A 460 25.56 40.39 7.22
N ASP A 461 24.98 41.58 7.03
CA ASP A 461 24.29 42.33 8.09
C ASP A 461 23.04 41.60 8.59
N ALA A 462 22.23 41.04 7.68
CA ALA A 462 21.05 40.24 8.04
C ALA A 462 21.43 38.98 8.84
N ILE A 463 22.50 38.29 8.43
CA ILE A 463 23.04 37.14 9.14
C ILE A 463 23.58 37.54 10.52
N ALA A 464 24.29 38.66 10.61
CA ALA A 464 24.78 39.21 11.88
C ALA A 464 23.63 39.62 12.83
N ALA A 465 22.48 40.02 12.28
CA ALA A 465 21.25 40.25 13.04
C ALA A 465 20.56 38.95 13.51
N GLY A 466 21.11 37.77 13.20
CA GLY A 466 20.61 36.46 13.64
C GLY A 466 19.55 35.84 12.74
N VAL A 467 19.39 36.35 11.51
CA VAL A 467 18.47 35.81 10.52
C VAL A 467 19.18 34.72 9.71
N ILE A 468 18.54 33.58 9.52
CA ILE A 468 19.06 32.53 8.64
C ILE A 468 18.58 32.85 7.22
N VAL A 469 19.51 32.97 6.27
CA VAL A 469 19.19 33.32 4.87
C VAL A 469 19.37 32.07 4.02
N VAL A 470 18.33 31.70 3.27
CA VAL A 470 18.29 30.49 2.43
C VAL A 470 17.98 30.89 1.00
N ALA A 471 18.79 30.44 0.05
CA ALA A 471 18.66 30.85 -1.35
C ALA A 471 18.88 29.71 -2.34
N ALA A 472 18.21 29.82 -3.49
CA ALA A 472 18.26 28.83 -4.56
C ALA A 472 19.62 28.78 -5.28
N ALA A 473 20.21 27.59 -5.44
CA ALA A 473 21.49 27.41 -6.10
C ALA A 473 21.47 27.79 -7.61
N GLY A 474 20.30 27.72 -8.24
CA GLY A 474 20.03 28.11 -9.62
C GLY A 474 19.76 26.92 -10.57
N ASN A 475 19.20 27.22 -11.75
CA ASN A 475 18.52 26.23 -12.62
C ASN A 475 19.19 26.02 -14.01
N SER A 476 20.47 26.34 -14.18
CA SER A 476 21.18 26.21 -15.47
C SER A 476 21.82 24.83 -15.71
N GLY A 477 21.80 23.92 -14.74
CA GLY A 477 22.34 22.56 -14.87
C GLY A 477 23.86 22.51 -15.06
N ASP A 478 24.57 23.54 -14.58
CA ASP A 478 26.01 23.69 -14.74
C ASP A 478 26.71 23.98 -13.39
N SER A 479 28.02 24.26 -13.45
CA SER A 479 28.84 24.53 -12.26
C SER A 479 29.10 26.01 -11.96
N ARG A 480 28.36 26.91 -12.62
CA ARG A 480 28.44 28.34 -12.31
C ARG A 480 27.79 28.62 -10.96
N VAL A 481 28.23 29.71 -10.34
CA VAL A 481 27.68 30.21 -9.08
C VAL A 481 26.56 31.19 -9.35
N SER A 482 25.50 31.13 -8.54
CA SER A 482 24.41 32.10 -8.55
C SER A 482 24.37 32.86 -7.23
N TYR A 483 24.06 34.14 -7.31
CA TYR A 483 23.89 35.05 -6.18
C TYR A 483 22.41 35.37 -6.02
N PRO A 484 21.88 35.40 -4.77
CA PRO A 484 22.63 35.50 -3.52
C PRO A 484 23.12 34.18 -2.91
N ALA A 485 22.74 33.03 -3.46
CA ALA A 485 23.04 31.72 -2.87
C ALA A 485 24.53 31.44 -2.64
N SER A 486 25.43 32.10 -3.39
CA SER A 486 26.88 31.92 -3.26
C SER A 486 27.56 32.98 -2.38
N TYR A 487 26.81 33.85 -1.69
CA TYR A 487 27.40 34.77 -0.71
C TYR A 487 27.78 34.04 0.59
N PRO A 488 28.90 34.38 1.23
CA PRO A 488 29.29 33.76 2.49
C PRO A 488 28.20 33.86 3.58
N GLY A 489 27.82 32.71 4.13
CA GLY A 489 26.84 32.60 5.21
C GLY A 489 25.39 32.50 4.75
N VAL A 490 25.10 32.69 3.47
CA VAL A 490 23.80 32.32 2.86
C VAL A 490 23.79 30.82 2.61
N VAL A 491 22.69 30.15 2.95
CA VAL A 491 22.52 28.70 2.76
C VAL A 491 22.08 28.44 1.32
N SER A 492 22.96 27.83 0.52
CA SER A 492 22.73 27.53 -0.90
C SER A 492 22.05 26.17 -1.09
N VAL A 493 20.87 26.16 -1.75
CA VAL A 493 20.01 24.97 -1.86
C VAL A 493 19.94 24.42 -3.28
N ALA A 494 20.43 23.18 -3.46
CA ALA A 494 20.28 22.40 -4.69
C ALA A 494 18.96 21.60 -4.71
N ALA A 495 18.50 21.22 -5.90
CA ALA A 495 17.25 20.49 -6.11
C ALA A 495 17.47 19.00 -6.39
N VAL A 496 16.66 18.15 -5.76
CA VAL A 496 16.53 16.72 -6.08
C VAL A 496 15.13 16.36 -6.55
N GLY A 497 15.06 15.33 -7.40
CA GLY A 497 13.81 14.67 -7.79
C GLY A 497 13.39 13.57 -6.80
N ARG A 498 12.26 12.92 -7.09
CA ARG A 498 11.66 11.85 -6.25
C ARG A 498 12.58 10.67 -5.97
N GLN A 499 13.55 10.40 -6.84
CA GLN A 499 14.53 9.32 -6.67
C GLN A 499 15.86 9.78 -6.01
N LYS A 500 15.86 10.93 -5.31
CA LYS A 500 17.04 11.54 -4.66
C LYS A 500 18.22 11.87 -5.60
N GLN A 501 17.99 11.85 -6.90
CA GLN A 501 18.99 12.28 -7.88
C GLN A 501 18.95 13.81 -7.98
N ARG A 502 20.13 14.44 -8.17
CA ARG A 502 20.21 15.87 -8.49
C ARG A 502 19.36 16.11 -9.73
N ALA A 503 18.41 17.05 -9.63
CA ALA A 503 17.58 17.41 -10.76
C ALA A 503 18.48 17.91 -11.91
N PRO A 504 18.27 17.52 -13.17
CA PRO A 504 19.19 17.83 -14.26
C PRO A 504 19.52 19.32 -14.38
N TYR A 505 18.54 20.18 -14.10
CA TYR A 505 18.64 21.63 -14.14
C TYR A 505 19.32 22.26 -12.91
N SER A 506 19.47 21.56 -11.77
CA SER A 506 20.04 22.17 -10.55
C SER A 506 21.51 22.51 -10.76
N GLN A 507 21.96 23.73 -10.49
CA GLN A 507 23.39 24.04 -10.51
C GLN A 507 24.14 23.27 -9.41
N PHE A 508 25.42 22.97 -9.67
CA PHE A 508 26.28 22.17 -8.80
C PHE A 508 27.68 22.79 -8.70
N ASN A 509 28.05 23.31 -7.54
CA ASN A 509 29.31 24.04 -7.37
C ASN A 509 29.80 23.95 -5.92
N SER A 510 30.95 24.56 -5.64
CA SER A 510 31.55 24.55 -4.29
C SER A 510 30.81 25.40 -3.26
N ALA A 511 29.82 26.19 -3.68
CA ALA A 511 29.00 27.01 -2.79
C ALA A 511 27.68 26.33 -2.39
N VAL A 512 27.29 25.22 -3.01
CA VAL A 512 26.10 24.44 -2.59
C VAL A 512 26.31 23.91 -1.16
N ASP A 513 25.35 24.18 -0.27
CA ASP A 513 25.41 23.76 1.14
C ASP A 513 24.52 22.56 1.41
N VAL A 514 23.34 22.48 0.79
CA VAL A 514 22.36 21.43 1.08
C VAL A 514 21.48 21.16 -0.13
N ALA A 515 20.93 19.96 -0.21
CA ALA A 515 19.92 19.59 -1.20
C ALA A 515 18.53 19.46 -0.57
N ALA A 516 17.49 19.75 -1.33
CA ALA A 516 16.10 19.56 -0.93
C ALA A 516 15.19 19.22 -2.14
N PRO A 517 13.96 18.73 -1.91
CA PRO A 517 13.06 18.34 -2.99
C PRO A 517 12.69 19.54 -3.89
N GLY A 518 13.09 19.48 -5.16
CA GLY A 518 12.77 20.50 -6.17
C GLY A 518 12.00 19.97 -7.38
N GLY A 519 11.82 18.65 -7.49
CA GLY A 519 11.05 17.99 -8.55
C GLY A 519 11.82 17.77 -9.85
N ASP A 520 11.31 16.87 -10.70
CA ASP A 520 11.87 16.60 -12.04
C ASP A 520 10.75 16.14 -12.99
N GLN A 521 10.06 17.10 -13.60
CA GLN A 521 8.96 16.88 -14.53
C GLN A 521 9.42 16.38 -15.91
N SER A 522 10.73 16.19 -16.15
CA SER A 522 11.23 15.65 -17.43
C SER A 522 10.80 14.19 -17.66
N ARG A 523 10.37 13.50 -16.61
CA ARG A 523 9.95 12.09 -16.63
C ARG A 523 8.44 11.91 -16.59
N ALA A 524 7.75 12.69 -15.75
CA ALA A 524 6.29 12.76 -15.65
C ALA A 524 5.87 14.08 -14.99
N GLY A 525 4.75 14.69 -15.40
CA GLY A 525 4.28 15.96 -14.81
C GLY A 525 4.05 15.92 -13.28
N ALA A 526 3.66 14.75 -12.75
CA ALA A 526 3.44 14.54 -11.32
C ALA A 526 4.74 14.40 -10.49
N ASP A 527 5.92 14.43 -11.11
CA ASP A 527 7.22 14.45 -10.43
C ASP A 527 7.66 15.87 -10.00
N GLY A 528 6.80 16.89 -10.20
CA GLY A 528 6.96 18.23 -9.66
C GLY A 528 6.64 18.32 -8.16
N VAL A 529 6.89 19.49 -7.56
CA VAL A 529 6.48 19.83 -6.19
C VAL A 529 5.10 20.48 -6.24
N LEU A 530 4.13 19.86 -5.57
CA LEU A 530 2.75 20.36 -5.47
C LEU A 530 2.65 21.39 -4.34
N SER A 531 2.11 22.56 -4.65
CA SER A 531 1.80 23.60 -3.66
C SER A 531 0.69 24.53 -4.12
N THR A 532 0.37 25.54 -3.31
CA THR A 532 -0.57 26.62 -3.64
C THR A 532 -0.11 27.39 -4.87
N LEU A 533 -1.02 27.77 -5.75
CA LEU A 533 -0.69 28.54 -6.95
C LEU A 533 -1.93 29.34 -7.38
N SER A 534 -1.72 30.43 -8.11
CA SER A 534 -2.81 31.13 -8.77
C SER A 534 -2.52 31.29 -10.25
N SER A 535 -3.54 31.63 -11.03
CA SER A 535 -3.40 31.87 -12.47
C SER A 535 -4.24 33.07 -12.90
N ASP A 536 -3.68 33.87 -13.80
CA ASP A 536 -4.31 35.05 -14.39
C ASP A 536 -4.57 34.89 -15.90
N GLY A 537 -4.30 33.71 -16.46
CA GLY A 537 -4.36 33.43 -17.91
C GLY A 537 -5.77 33.38 -18.51
N SER A 538 -6.84 33.35 -17.70
CA SER A 538 -8.24 33.18 -18.16
C SER A 538 -9.20 34.27 -17.69
N GLY A 539 -8.71 35.44 -17.28
CA GLY A 539 -9.53 36.54 -16.77
C GLY A 539 -9.15 36.94 -15.34
N PRO A 540 -10.09 37.11 -14.40
CA PRO A 540 -9.76 37.35 -13.00
C PRO A 540 -8.85 36.25 -12.44
N ILE A 541 -7.96 36.61 -11.51
CA ILE A 541 -7.04 35.68 -10.86
C ILE A 541 -7.82 34.52 -10.22
N GLN A 542 -7.45 33.30 -10.57
CA GLN A 542 -8.03 32.06 -10.03
C GLN A 542 -7.03 31.39 -9.10
N ASP A 543 -7.46 31.16 -7.86
CA ASP A 543 -6.66 30.49 -6.84
C ASP A 543 -6.83 28.97 -6.93
N GLY A 544 -5.75 28.22 -6.72
CA GLY A 544 -5.73 26.76 -6.88
C GLY A 544 -4.40 26.15 -6.44
N LEU A 545 -4.03 25.03 -7.06
CA LEU A 545 -2.80 24.31 -6.76
C LEU A 545 -2.04 24.04 -8.05
N GLY A 546 -0.72 23.85 -7.96
CA GLY A 546 0.10 23.55 -9.13
C GLY A 546 1.38 22.79 -8.82
N TYR A 547 1.83 22.04 -9.82
CA TYR A 547 3.13 21.36 -9.81
C TYR A 547 4.18 22.26 -10.45
N LEU A 548 5.16 22.70 -9.66
CA LEU A 548 6.34 23.42 -10.16
C LEU A 548 7.61 22.57 -9.99
N GLN A 549 8.69 22.98 -10.66
CA GLN A 549 10.01 22.40 -10.46
C GLN A 549 11.08 23.49 -10.41
N GLY A 550 12.14 23.26 -9.64
CA GLY A 550 13.26 24.19 -9.56
C GLY A 550 14.00 24.13 -8.22
N THR A 551 15.21 24.68 -8.18
CA THR A 551 15.85 25.04 -6.89
C THR A 551 14.99 26.02 -6.08
N SER A 552 14.12 26.76 -6.76
CA SER A 552 13.10 27.61 -6.17
C SER A 552 12.05 26.85 -5.33
N MET A 553 11.79 25.58 -5.63
CA MET A 553 10.91 24.70 -4.85
C MET A 553 11.68 23.92 -3.78
N ALA A 554 12.99 23.72 -3.96
CA ALA A 554 13.86 23.12 -2.95
C ALA A 554 14.11 24.07 -1.75
N THR A 555 14.38 25.34 -2.03
CA THR A 555 14.66 26.39 -1.04
C THR A 555 13.59 26.49 0.07
N PRO A 556 12.27 26.54 -0.23
CA PRO A 556 11.24 26.65 0.80
C PRO A 556 11.15 25.43 1.73
N HIS A 557 11.55 24.24 1.28
CA HIS A 557 11.63 23.07 2.17
C HIS A 557 12.66 23.30 3.27
N VAL A 558 13.85 23.81 2.92
CA VAL A 558 14.90 24.12 3.89
C VAL A 558 14.45 25.26 4.81
N ALA A 559 13.84 26.31 4.26
CA ALA A 559 13.33 27.42 5.07
C ALA A 559 12.25 26.97 6.08
N GLY A 560 11.34 26.09 5.66
CA GLY A 560 10.34 25.48 6.54
C GLY A 560 10.95 24.59 7.62
N VAL A 561 11.96 23.77 7.30
CA VAL A 561 12.67 22.96 8.30
C VAL A 561 13.37 23.85 9.32
N VAL A 562 14.02 24.94 8.89
CA VAL A 562 14.61 25.92 9.81
C VAL A 562 13.53 26.55 10.70
N ALA A 563 12.33 26.79 10.19
CA ALA A 563 11.22 27.30 10.98
C ALA A 563 10.78 26.32 12.08
N LEU A 564 10.67 25.01 11.77
CA LEU A 564 10.43 23.96 12.76
C LEU A 564 11.53 23.92 13.83
N MET A 565 12.81 24.02 13.42
CA MET A 565 13.92 24.11 14.36
C MET A 565 13.82 25.33 15.29
N LYS A 566 13.47 26.50 14.75
CA LYS A 566 13.28 27.73 15.53
C LYS A 566 12.08 27.65 16.48
N ALA A 567 11.04 26.86 16.14
CA ALA A 567 9.88 26.68 17.00
C ALA A 567 10.24 25.98 18.32
N VAL A 568 11.14 24.99 18.26
CA VAL A 568 11.64 24.26 19.45
C VAL A 568 12.89 24.88 20.06
N ASN A 569 13.63 25.70 19.30
CA ASN A 569 14.78 26.46 19.76
C ASN A 569 14.78 27.90 19.19
N PRO A 570 14.06 28.84 19.82
CA PRO A 570 13.98 30.23 19.36
C PRO A 570 15.34 30.95 19.31
N ASN A 571 16.35 30.45 20.02
CA ASN A 571 17.70 31.03 20.10
C ASN A 571 18.68 30.46 19.06
N LEU A 572 18.23 29.57 18.17
CA LEU A 572 19.08 29.01 17.12
C LEU A 572 19.67 30.12 16.23
N THR A 573 21.00 30.21 16.23
CA THR A 573 21.75 31.22 15.46
C THR A 573 22.17 30.69 14.08
N PRO A 574 22.45 31.57 13.10
CA PRO A 574 22.96 31.16 11.79
C PRO A 574 24.26 30.35 11.87
N ALA A 575 25.18 30.73 12.75
CA ALA A 575 26.43 30.00 12.94
C ALA A 575 26.22 28.57 13.47
N GLN A 576 25.27 28.39 14.40
CA GLN A 576 24.90 27.07 14.91
C GLN A 576 24.24 26.22 13.83
N PHE A 577 23.32 26.80 13.05
CA PHE A 577 22.69 26.09 11.94
C PHE A 577 23.71 25.64 10.88
N ASN A 578 24.63 26.53 10.48
CA ASN A 578 25.70 26.20 9.54
C ASN A 578 26.66 25.15 10.10
N THR A 579 26.93 25.17 11.41
CA THR A 579 27.73 24.12 12.07
C THR A 579 27.03 22.77 12.03
N LEU A 580 25.72 22.73 12.28
CA LEU A 580 24.92 21.51 12.20
C LEU A 580 24.89 20.96 10.77
N LEU A 581 24.66 21.81 9.76
CA LEU A 581 24.77 21.43 8.35
C LEU A 581 26.16 20.87 8.03
N ALA A 582 27.22 21.61 8.37
CA ALA A 582 28.58 21.23 8.04
C ALA A 582 29.04 19.92 8.70
N SER A 583 28.45 19.59 9.85
CA SER A 583 28.69 18.32 10.55
C SER A 583 27.91 17.13 9.96
N GLY A 584 26.95 17.39 9.05
CA GLY A 584 26.02 16.37 8.56
C GLY A 584 24.95 15.95 9.58
N ALA A 585 24.86 16.61 10.73
CA ALA A 585 23.97 16.23 11.82
C ALA A 585 22.48 16.38 11.47
N ILE A 586 22.16 17.21 10.48
CA ILE A 586 20.78 17.54 10.08
C ILE A 586 20.48 17.17 8.62
N THR A 587 21.34 16.37 8.00
CA THR A 587 21.21 15.93 6.61
C THR A 587 21.35 14.41 6.48
N GLU A 588 20.86 13.86 5.37
CA GLU A 588 21.22 12.57 4.84
C GLU A 588 22.26 12.77 3.74
N ASP A 589 23.48 12.26 3.95
CA ASP A 589 24.57 12.37 3.00
C ASP A 589 24.22 11.67 1.66
N LEU A 590 24.38 12.39 0.55
CA LEU A 590 24.08 11.90 -0.80
C LEU A 590 25.29 12.15 -1.70
N GLY A 591 25.53 11.24 -2.64
CA GLY A 591 26.63 11.37 -3.58
C GLY A 591 27.95 10.89 -3.00
N ALA A 592 28.99 11.71 -3.07
CA ALA A 592 30.30 11.37 -2.53
C ALA A 592 30.29 11.60 -1.01
N ALA A 593 30.92 10.71 -0.24
CA ALA A 593 30.89 10.81 1.22
C ALA A 593 31.38 12.18 1.72
N GLY A 594 30.59 12.81 2.58
CA GLY A 594 30.80 14.17 3.06
C GLY A 594 30.39 15.22 2.04
N ARG A 595 30.90 16.45 2.20
CA ARG A 595 30.42 17.55 1.36
C ARG A 595 30.84 17.40 -0.10
N ASP A 596 29.88 17.41 -1.03
CA ASP A 596 30.12 17.42 -2.47
C ASP A 596 29.47 18.61 -3.20
N ASN A 597 29.84 18.83 -4.46
CA ASN A 597 29.34 19.97 -5.25
C ASN A 597 27.89 19.81 -5.73
N SER A 598 27.35 18.59 -5.73
CA SER A 598 26.02 18.27 -6.24
C SER A 598 24.95 18.41 -5.18
N PHE A 599 25.25 17.98 -3.95
CA PHE A 599 24.29 17.91 -2.85
C PHE A 599 24.71 18.73 -1.62
N GLY A 600 25.89 19.37 -1.65
CA GLY A 600 26.42 20.03 -0.46
C GLY A 600 26.69 19.01 0.63
N TYR A 601 26.20 19.25 1.84
CA TYR A 601 26.25 18.32 2.97
C TYR A 601 25.16 17.23 2.92
N GLY A 602 24.41 17.12 1.82
CA GLY A 602 23.40 16.09 1.60
C GLY A 602 21.97 16.64 1.55
N LEU A 603 20.99 15.74 1.56
CA LEU A 603 19.57 16.05 1.59
C LEU A 603 19.14 16.49 3.00
N ILE A 604 18.42 17.60 3.11
CA ILE A 604 17.90 18.06 4.41
C ILE A 604 16.97 17.01 5.05
N ASP A 605 17.13 16.78 6.36
CA ASP A 605 16.32 15.84 7.15
C ASP A 605 15.62 16.61 8.28
N ALA A 606 14.31 16.78 8.17
CA ALA A 606 13.50 17.58 9.09
C ALA A 606 13.51 17.02 10.51
N ASN A 607 13.45 15.71 10.67
CA ASN A 607 13.43 15.06 11.98
C ASN A 607 14.79 15.22 12.69
N LYS A 608 15.91 14.96 11.98
CA LYS A 608 17.25 15.21 12.51
C LYS A 608 17.43 16.67 12.90
N ALA A 609 16.99 17.59 12.03
CA ALA A 609 17.05 19.02 12.26
C ALA A 609 16.33 19.45 13.54
N VAL A 610 15.05 19.07 13.71
CA VAL A 610 14.25 19.43 14.89
C VAL A 610 14.85 18.85 16.17
N ARG A 611 15.36 17.62 16.14
CA ARG A 611 15.96 17.00 17.32
C ARG A 611 17.27 17.65 17.73
N GLU A 612 18.12 18.01 16.78
CA GLU A 612 19.33 18.77 17.08
C GLU A 612 19.01 20.16 17.63
N ALA A 613 17.93 20.79 17.14
CA ALA A 613 17.45 22.03 17.72
C ALA A 613 17.00 21.86 19.18
N ILE A 614 16.23 20.81 19.50
CA ILE A 614 15.84 20.46 20.88
C ILE A 614 17.08 20.18 21.74
N ARG A 615 18.05 19.42 21.22
CA ARG A 615 19.32 19.13 21.92
C ARG A 615 20.07 20.40 22.29
N LEU A 616 20.18 21.33 21.35
CA LEU A 616 20.82 22.64 21.57
C LEU A 616 20.06 23.50 22.58
N ALA A 617 18.72 23.42 22.61
CA ALA A 617 17.91 24.19 23.56
C ALA A 617 17.97 23.64 24.99
N ASN A 618 17.91 22.31 25.15
CA ASN A 618 17.66 21.67 26.44
C ASN A 618 18.87 20.92 27.02
N GLY A 619 20.01 20.91 26.30
CA GLY A 619 21.21 20.19 26.70
C GLY A 619 21.14 18.66 26.53
N ASN A 620 19.95 18.12 26.22
CA ASN A 620 19.71 16.72 25.92
C ASN A 620 18.81 16.64 24.68
N ALA A 621 19.16 15.79 23.72
CA ALA A 621 18.28 15.46 22.61
C ALA A 621 17.11 14.61 23.13
N PRO A 622 15.94 14.60 22.47
CA PRO A 622 15.00 13.51 22.64
C PRO A 622 15.75 12.18 22.47
N PRO A 623 15.37 11.11 23.18
CA PRO A 623 16.03 9.82 23.04
C PRO A 623 16.12 9.40 21.57
N ASP A 624 17.30 8.92 21.17
CA ASP A 624 17.50 8.31 19.87
C ASP A 624 16.50 7.19 19.66
N ASN A 625 15.76 7.31 18.56
CA ASN A 625 14.86 6.29 18.07
C ASN A 625 15.37 5.85 16.69
N PRO A 626 16.52 5.15 16.63
CA PRO A 626 17.06 4.65 15.38
C PRO A 626 16.06 3.63 14.82
N ARG A 627 15.79 3.73 13.53
CA ARG A 627 14.84 2.86 12.86
C ARG A 627 15.40 2.52 11.51
N LEU A 628 15.77 1.28 11.30
CA LEU A 628 16.15 0.77 9.99
C LEU A 628 14.92 0.76 9.08
N GLY A 629 15.05 1.40 7.92
CA GLY A 629 14.12 1.30 6.81
C GLY A 629 14.85 0.87 5.55
N VAL A 630 14.21 0.05 4.72
CA VAL A 630 14.77 -0.44 3.44
C VAL A 630 13.72 -0.20 2.36
N GLN A 631 14.15 0.30 1.20
CA GLN A 631 13.25 0.59 0.08
C GLN A 631 13.83 0.07 -1.25
N PRO A 632 13.00 -0.48 -2.16
CA PRO A 632 11.62 -0.91 -1.94
C PRO A 632 11.51 -1.99 -0.84
N ASP A 633 10.31 -2.17 -0.31
CA ASP A 633 9.98 -3.14 0.74
C ASP A 633 9.73 -4.56 0.19
N SER A 634 9.77 -4.75 -1.14
CA SER A 634 9.79 -6.03 -1.85
C SER A 634 10.46 -5.91 -3.22
N LEU A 635 10.95 -7.02 -3.79
CA LEU A 635 11.52 -7.09 -5.13
C LEU A 635 10.93 -8.25 -5.94
N SER A 636 10.58 -7.99 -7.20
CA SER A 636 10.20 -9.01 -8.17
C SER A 636 11.04 -8.86 -9.44
N LEU A 637 11.74 -9.93 -9.82
CA LEU A 637 12.62 -9.97 -10.99
C LEU A 637 12.03 -10.78 -12.16
N GLY A 638 10.85 -11.39 -11.95
CA GLY A 638 10.13 -12.16 -12.97
C GLY A 638 11.00 -13.19 -13.70
N ASN A 639 10.68 -13.44 -14.97
CA ASN A 639 11.36 -14.46 -15.79
C ASN A 639 12.66 -13.95 -16.43
N THR A 640 12.91 -12.63 -16.44
CA THR A 640 13.91 -12.01 -17.32
C THR A 640 14.94 -11.14 -16.60
N LEU A 641 14.60 -10.46 -15.51
CA LEU A 641 15.53 -9.54 -14.83
C LEU A 641 16.52 -10.34 -13.98
N THR A 642 17.81 -10.05 -14.07
CA THR A 642 18.85 -10.72 -13.26
C THR A 642 19.33 -9.90 -12.08
N THR A 643 18.97 -8.61 -12.02
CA THR A 643 19.44 -7.68 -10.98
C THR A 643 18.37 -6.67 -10.58
N ALA A 644 18.37 -6.26 -9.30
CA ALA A 644 17.59 -5.16 -8.73
C ALA A 644 18.35 -4.47 -7.58
N THR A 645 17.87 -3.33 -7.07
CA THR A 645 18.55 -2.56 -6.02
C THR A 645 17.67 -2.31 -4.79
N LEU A 646 18.27 -2.34 -3.61
CA LEU A 646 17.68 -1.95 -2.33
C LEU A 646 18.47 -0.81 -1.71
N ASP A 647 17.79 0.17 -1.14
CA ASP A 647 18.40 1.28 -0.42
C ASP A 647 18.03 1.18 1.08
N ALA A 648 19.01 0.86 1.92
CA ALA A 648 18.86 0.76 3.37
C ALA A 648 19.28 2.08 4.04
N ARG A 649 18.42 2.64 4.90
CA ARG A 649 18.64 3.92 5.58
C ARG A 649 18.21 3.87 7.04
N ASN A 650 18.77 4.76 7.85
CA ASN A 650 18.16 5.11 9.12
C ASN A 650 16.94 6.02 8.85
N ALA A 651 15.74 5.45 8.92
CA ALA A 651 14.46 6.15 8.91
C ALA A 651 14.10 6.76 10.28
N GLY A 652 14.93 6.52 11.29
CA GLY A 652 14.84 7.10 12.63
C GLY A 652 16.01 8.03 12.92
N THR A 653 16.50 8.02 14.15
CA THR A 653 17.46 9.01 14.69
C THR A 653 18.55 8.35 15.52
N GLY A 654 19.67 9.03 15.75
CA GLY A 654 20.82 8.41 16.42
C GLY A 654 21.61 7.46 15.54
N ALA A 655 22.62 6.83 16.13
CA ALA A 655 23.49 5.89 15.42
C ALA A 655 22.76 4.57 15.13
N LEU A 656 22.57 4.28 13.85
CA LEU A 656 22.08 2.99 13.38
C LEU A 656 23.20 2.29 12.63
N THR A 657 23.62 1.12 13.10
CA THR A 657 24.55 0.26 12.36
C THR A 657 23.79 -0.95 11.90
N ILE A 658 23.80 -1.20 10.59
CA ILE A 658 23.37 -2.46 10.02
C ILE A 658 24.49 -3.45 10.32
N THR A 659 24.21 -4.39 11.23
CA THR A 659 25.18 -5.37 11.74
C THR A 659 25.39 -6.51 10.77
N SER A 660 24.37 -6.83 9.97
CA SER A 660 24.48 -7.85 8.92
C SER A 660 23.44 -7.61 7.83
N VAL A 661 23.85 -7.91 6.59
CA VAL A 661 22.95 -8.09 5.46
C VAL A 661 23.19 -9.48 4.91
N SER A 662 22.13 -10.26 4.77
CA SER A 662 22.22 -11.64 4.32
C SER A 662 21.07 -11.97 3.39
N ASP A 663 21.35 -12.81 2.39
CA ASP A 663 20.35 -13.58 1.65
C ASP A 663 20.20 -14.99 2.25
N ASP A 664 19.11 -15.67 1.94
CA ASP A 664 18.74 -16.98 2.49
C ASP A 664 18.66 -18.09 1.43
N ALA A 665 19.06 -17.83 0.19
CA ALA A 665 18.94 -18.78 -0.92
C ALA A 665 20.18 -18.85 -1.81
N PRO A 666 20.59 -20.06 -2.27
CA PRO A 666 21.82 -20.26 -3.05
C PRO A 666 21.79 -19.63 -4.45
N TRP A 667 20.61 -19.24 -4.93
CA TRP A 667 20.40 -18.58 -6.22
C TRP A 667 20.27 -17.06 -6.09
N LEU A 668 20.20 -16.53 -4.87
CA LEU A 668 20.13 -15.12 -4.56
C LEU A 668 21.50 -14.66 -4.06
N THR A 669 21.89 -13.45 -4.42
CA THR A 669 23.07 -12.82 -3.80
C THR A 669 22.76 -11.36 -3.55
N VAL A 670 22.81 -10.94 -2.29
CA VAL A 670 22.84 -9.53 -1.92
C VAL A 670 24.28 -9.08 -1.72
N SER A 671 24.65 -8.00 -2.37
CA SER A 671 25.98 -7.40 -2.20
C SER A 671 25.86 -5.91 -1.98
N ALA A 672 26.70 -5.38 -1.10
CA ALA A 672 26.83 -3.95 -0.93
C ALA A 672 27.38 -3.34 -2.23
N GLN A 673 26.64 -2.39 -2.81
CA GLN A 673 27.03 -1.70 -4.03
C GLN A 673 27.64 -0.32 -3.71
N ALA A 674 26.95 0.46 -2.86
CA ALA A 674 27.38 1.78 -2.42
C ALA A 674 26.87 2.02 -0.99
N VAL A 675 27.56 1.44 0.00
CA VAL A 675 27.19 1.52 1.42
C VAL A 675 28.26 2.26 2.22
N ASN A 676 27.84 2.96 3.27
CA ASN A 676 28.73 3.64 4.21
C ASN A 676 29.26 2.68 5.29
N ALA A 677 30.10 3.20 6.19
CA ALA A 677 30.71 2.43 7.28
C ALA A 677 29.70 1.81 8.28
N SER A 678 28.48 2.33 8.30
CA SER A 678 27.37 1.82 9.14
C SER A 678 26.47 0.84 8.40
N GLY A 679 26.83 0.44 7.17
CA GLY A 679 26.07 -0.46 6.31
C GLY A 679 24.85 0.17 5.65
N GLN A 680 24.66 1.49 5.72
CA GLN A 680 23.53 2.16 5.07
C GLN A 680 23.92 2.58 3.66
N GLY A 681 22.99 2.54 2.71
CA GLY A 681 23.21 2.85 1.31
C GLY A 681 22.63 1.78 0.38
N ARG A 682 23.19 1.67 -0.82
CA ARG A 682 22.66 0.83 -1.88
C ARG A 682 23.23 -0.58 -1.88
N TYR A 683 22.34 -1.55 -2.02
CA TYR A 683 22.61 -2.97 -2.16
C TYR A 683 22.14 -3.45 -3.52
N LEU A 684 22.98 -4.22 -4.21
CA LEU A 684 22.65 -4.90 -5.45
C LEU A 684 22.19 -6.31 -5.12
N VAL A 685 20.99 -6.63 -5.56
CA VAL A 685 20.39 -7.97 -5.50
C VAL A 685 20.57 -8.62 -6.87
N THR A 686 21.22 -9.78 -6.92
CA THR A 686 21.46 -10.55 -8.15
C THR A 686 20.82 -11.92 -8.01
N VAL A 687 20.23 -12.42 -9.10
CA VAL A 687 19.66 -13.77 -9.16
C VAL A 687 20.34 -14.62 -10.23
N ASP A 688 20.74 -15.85 -9.86
CA ASP A 688 21.29 -16.86 -10.76
C ASP A 688 20.21 -17.91 -11.10
N ARG A 689 19.91 -18.04 -12.39
CA ARG A 689 18.93 -19.01 -12.90
C ARG A 689 19.57 -20.31 -13.39
N SER A 690 20.90 -20.39 -13.41
CA SER A 690 21.62 -21.51 -13.99
C SER A 690 21.48 -22.78 -13.13
N GLY A 691 21.19 -23.90 -13.78
CA GLY A 691 21.04 -25.20 -13.11
C GLY A 691 19.78 -25.35 -12.24
N LEU A 692 18.90 -24.35 -12.22
CA LEU A 692 17.62 -24.42 -11.52
C LEU A 692 16.53 -24.94 -12.46
N ALA A 693 15.61 -25.73 -11.92
CA ALA A 693 14.48 -26.28 -12.65
C ALA A 693 13.45 -25.19 -12.96
N SER A 694 12.47 -25.52 -13.82
CA SER A 694 11.34 -24.62 -14.00
C SER A 694 10.51 -24.53 -12.71
N GLY A 695 10.20 -23.33 -12.24
CA GLY A 695 9.58 -23.07 -10.94
C GLY A 695 9.53 -21.58 -10.59
N THR A 696 8.73 -21.24 -9.57
CA THR A 696 8.82 -19.97 -8.85
C THR A 696 9.77 -20.14 -7.68
N TYR A 697 10.66 -19.17 -7.50
CA TYR A 697 11.68 -19.16 -6.46
C TYR A 697 11.52 -17.89 -5.65
N SER A 698 11.44 -18.02 -4.33
CA SER A 698 11.39 -16.88 -3.40
C SER A 698 12.44 -16.99 -2.31
N ALA A 699 12.99 -15.85 -1.94
CA ALA A 699 14.07 -15.68 -0.99
C ALA A 699 13.96 -14.32 -0.32
N THR A 700 14.72 -14.09 0.74
CA THR A 700 14.68 -12.87 1.54
C THR A 700 16.05 -12.23 1.60
N VAL A 701 16.10 -10.92 1.44
CA VAL A 701 17.24 -10.11 1.89
C VAL A 701 16.92 -9.54 3.26
N THR A 702 17.69 -9.94 4.27
CA THR A 702 17.50 -9.49 5.66
C THR A 702 18.56 -8.45 6.02
N PHE A 703 18.10 -7.30 6.50
CA PHE A 703 18.92 -6.27 7.10
C PHE A 703 18.71 -6.27 8.61
N VAL A 704 19.77 -6.54 9.36
CA VAL A 704 19.73 -6.53 10.83
C VAL A 704 20.44 -5.29 11.33
N SER A 705 19.83 -4.63 12.31
CA SER A 705 20.48 -3.58 13.08
C SER A 705 20.30 -3.84 14.58
N ALA A 706 20.95 -3.04 15.42
CA ALA A 706 20.81 -3.13 16.86
C ALA A 706 19.38 -2.81 17.38
N VAL A 707 18.48 -2.30 16.54
CA VAL A 707 17.20 -1.69 16.98
C VAL A 707 15.97 -2.29 16.31
N ASN A 708 16.04 -2.64 15.03
CA ASN A 708 15.02 -3.44 14.36
C ASN A 708 15.62 -4.21 13.16
N THR A 709 14.94 -5.26 12.76
CA THR A 709 15.26 -6.05 11.56
C THR A 709 14.28 -5.67 10.46
N VAL A 710 14.76 -5.53 9.23
CA VAL A 710 13.94 -5.32 8.04
C VAL A 710 14.22 -6.43 7.05
N THR A 711 13.18 -7.15 6.66
CA THR A 711 13.22 -8.25 5.68
C THR A 711 12.58 -7.80 4.38
N VAL A 712 13.29 -7.95 3.27
CA VAL A 712 12.79 -7.62 1.93
C VAL A 712 12.64 -8.91 1.12
N PRO A 713 11.42 -9.34 0.77
CA PRO A 713 11.21 -10.52 -0.07
C PRO A 713 11.66 -10.27 -1.51
N VAL A 714 12.24 -11.29 -2.14
CA VAL A 714 12.74 -11.31 -3.52
C VAL A 714 12.15 -12.50 -4.28
N LEU A 715 11.39 -12.21 -5.35
CA LEU A 715 10.75 -13.22 -6.20
C LEU A 715 11.44 -13.34 -7.57
N MET A 716 11.64 -14.56 -8.05
CA MET A 716 12.01 -14.85 -9.45
C MET A 716 11.34 -16.13 -9.98
N THR A 717 11.31 -16.29 -11.30
CA THR A 717 10.67 -17.43 -11.98
C THR A 717 11.56 -17.97 -13.10
N ILE A 718 11.52 -19.30 -13.30
CA ILE A 718 12.27 -20.03 -14.34
C ILE A 718 11.29 -20.97 -15.05
N GLY A 719 11.20 -20.92 -16.38
CA GLY A 719 10.42 -21.89 -17.19
C GLY A 719 8.96 -22.14 -16.76
N ALA A 720 8.33 -23.17 -17.36
CA ALA A 720 7.02 -23.68 -16.95
C ALA A 720 7.22 -24.91 -16.03
N VAL A 721 6.64 -24.86 -14.82
CA VAL A 721 6.93 -25.73 -13.65
C VAL A 721 6.76 -27.24 -13.93
N VAL A 722 7.67 -28.09 -13.41
CA VAL A 722 7.58 -29.57 -13.47
C VAL A 722 7.65 -30.18 -12.06
N GLY A 723 6.59 -30.89 -11.67
CA GLY A 723 6.43 -31.70 -10.46
C GLY A 723 5.05 -32.36 -10.43
N THR A 724 4.84 -33.42 -9.64
CA THR A 724 3.55 -34.13 -9.48
C THR A 724 2.55 -33.25 -8.72
N VAL A 725 2.04 -32.23 -9.40
CA VAL A 725 0.90 -31.44 -8.93
C VAL A 725 -0.34 -32.33 -8.96
N ASN A 726 -1.13 -32.32 -7.90
CA ASN A 726 -2.37 -33.09 -7.79
C ASN A 726 -3.50 -32.16 -7.31
N ALA A 727 -4.43 -31.84 -8.19
CA ALA A 727 -5.65 -31.10 -7.89
C ALA A 727 -6.84 -32.04 -7.59
N GLY A 728 -6.59 -33.25 -7.07
CA GLY A 728 -7.65 -34.24 -6.83
C GLY A 728 -8.02 -35.04 -8.07
N LYS A 729 -8.93 -36.01 -7.90
CA LYS A 729 -9.53 -36.76 -9.01
C LYS A 729 -10.31 -35.79 -9.90
N GLN A 730 -10.15 -35.92 -11.20
CA GLN A 730 -10.78 -35.04 -12.16
C GLN A 730 -11.91 -35.76 -12.88
N TYR A 731 -13.08 -35.15 -12.89
CA TYR A 731 -14.23 -35.54 -13.71
C TYR A 731 -14.19 -34.71 -14.99
N VAL A 732 -13.86 -35.34 -16.11
CA VAL A 732 -13.74 -34.68 -17.40
C VAL A 732 -15.05 -34.86 -18.16
N LEU A 733 -15.72 -33.75 -18.46
CA LEU A 733 -17.00 -33.72 -19.13
C LEU A 733 -16.81 -33.20 -20.56
N LEU A 734 -17.33 -33.96 -21.52
CA LEU A 734 -17.61 -33.44 -22.85
C LEU A 734 -19.07 -32.98 -22.89
N VAL A 735 -19.29 -31.69 -23.05
CA VAL A 735 -20.60 -31.05 -22.84
C VAL A 735 -21.15 -30.53 -24.17
N ASP A 736 -22.44 -30.74 -24.41
CA ASP A 736 -23.14 -30.11 -25.53
C ASP A 736 -23.29 -28.60 -25.26
N PRO A 737 -22.83 -27.71 -26.16
CA PRO A 737 -22.82 -26.28 -25.92
C PRO A 737 -24.22 -25.65 -25.85
N ASP A 738 -25.25 -26.31 -26.39
CA ASP A 738 -26.61 -25.80 -26.41
C ASP A 738 -27.41 -26.30 -25.19
N SER A 739 -27.29 -27.58 -24.84
CA SER A 739 -28.06 -28.16 -23.71
C SER A 739 -27.33 -28.12 -22.37
N LEU A 740 -25.99 -27.99 -22.39
CA LEU A 740 -25.09 -28.12 -21.24
C LEU A 740 -25.11 -29.51 -20.58
N ASP A 741 -25.70 -30.52 -21.23
CA ASP A 741 -25.65 -31.89 -20.76
C ASP A 741 -24.31 -32.55 -21.12
N ALA A 742 -23.80 -33.39 -20.22
CA ALA A 742 -22.65 -34.23 -20.50
C ALA A 742 -23.00 -35.30 -21.55
N VAL A 743 -22.26 -35.31 -22.65
CA VAL A 743 -22.37 -36.25 -23.77
C VAL A 743 -21.51 -37.49 -23.52
N ASP A 744 -20.35 -37.29 -22.90
CA ASP A 744 -19.47 -38.35 -22.43
C ASP A 744 -18.65 -37.84 -21.23
N THR A 745 -18.21 -38.75 -20.38
CA THR A 745 -17.50 -38.43 -19.14
C THR A 745 -16.33 -39.38 -18.92
N ASP A 746 -15.21 -38.87 -18.42
CA ASP A 746 -14.06 -39.66 -18.01
C ASP A 746 -13.65 -39.28 -16.59
N GLU A 747 -13.15 -40.26 -15.84
CA GLU A 747 -12.73 -40.10 -14.45
C GLU A 747 -11.24 -40.40 -14.36
N VAL A 748 -10.43 -39.36 -14.14
CA VAL A 748 -8.98 -39.47 -14.28
C VAL A 748 -8.24 -39.07 -13.00
N VAL A 749 -7.18 -39.82 -12.71
CA VAL A 749 -6.28 -39.56 -11.58
C VAL A 749 -4.89 -39.18 -12.09
N VAL A 750 -4.15 -38.43 -11.28
CA VAL A 750 -2.83 -37.94 -11.68
C VAL A 750 -1.83 -39.09 -11.85
N ALA A 751 -1.11 -39.09 -12.98
CA ALA A 751 0.01 -39.98 -13.24
C ALA A 751 1.15 -39.20 -13.92
N ASP A 752 2.32 -39.13 -13.27
CA ASP A 752 3.47 -38.32 -13.70
C ASP A 752 3.16 -36.81 -13.81
N GLY A 753 2.32 -36.28 -12.91
CA GLY A 753 1.91 -34.85 -12.89
C GLY A 753 0.93 -34.46 -13.99
N ARG A 754 0.29 -35.45 -14.61
CA ARG A 754 -0.63 -35.28 -15.75
C ARG A 754 -1.86 -36.15 -15.54
N TYR A 755 -3.03 -35.64 -15.91
CA TYR A 755 -4.24 -36.44 -16.04
C TYR A 755 -4.48 -36.69 -17.52
N ARG A 756 -4.52 -37.96 -17.91
CA ARG A 756 -4.73 -38.35 -19.31
C ARG A 756 -6.16 -38.82 -19.43
N PHE A 757 -6.94 -38.14 -20.26
CA PHE A 757 -8.34 -38.48 -20.49
C PHE A 757 -8.54 -39.01 -21.91
N THR A 758 -9.57 -39.82 -22.09
CA THR A 758 -10.03 -40.29 -23.40
C THR A 758 -11.55 -40.37 -23.41
N LEU A 759 -12.15 -39.53 -24.23
CA LEU A 759 -13.59 -39.41 -24.44
C LEU A 759 -13.95 -39.80 -25.88
N ALA A 760 -15.23 -39.98 -26.17
CA ALA A 760 -15.73 -40.27 -27.50
C ALA A 760 -17.06 -39.56 -27.79
N ALA A 761 -17.15 -38.89 -28.94
CA ALA A 761 -18.40 -38.27 -29.36
C ALA A 761 -18.62 -38.33 -30.89
N PRO A 762 -19.87 -38.15 -31.35
CA PRO A 762 -20.20 -37.96 -32.76
C PRO A 762 -19.49 -36.75 -33.38
N ASN A 763 -19.71 -36.54 -34.69
CA ASN A 763 -19.40 -35.23 -35.27
C ASN A 763 -20.29 -34.14 -34.66
N GLY A 764 -19.68 -33.04 -34.23
CA GLY A 764 -20.35 -31.96 -33.53
C GLY A 764 -19.34 -31.00 -32.91
N ASP A 765 -19.86 -29.95 -32.27
CA ASP A 765 -19.10 -29.01 -31.47
C ASP A 765 -19.39 -29.28 -30.00
N TYR A 766 -18.35 -29.37 -29.19
CA TYR A 766 -18.48 -29.72 -27.76
C TYR A 766 -17.59 -28.83 -26.90
N LEU A 767 -18.03 -28.55 -25.67
CA LEU A 767 -17.18 -27.95 -24.65
C LEU A 767 -16.47 -29.07 -23.89
N LEU A 768 -15.21 -28.83 -23.49
CA LEU A 768 -14.42 -29.77 -22.73
C LEU A 768 -14.05 -29.12 -21.40
N ILE A 769 -14.52 -29.70 -20.31
CA ILE A 769 -14.50 -29.13 -18.96
C ILE A 769 -14.05 -30.21 -17.98
N SER A 770 -13.36 -29.82 -16.91
CA SER A 770 -12.89 -30.73 -15.87
C SER A 770 -12.94 -30.07 -14.51
N GLY A 771 -13.24 -30.85 -13.47
CA GLY A 771 -13.18 -30.40 -12.09
C GLY A 771 -13.23 -31.53 -11.06
N THR A 772 -13.10 -31.16 -9.79
CA THR A 772 -13.33 -32.05 -8.62
C THR A 772 -14.78 -31.98 -8.17
N ASP A 773 -15.23 -33.01 -7.44
CA ASP A 773 -16.53 -33.09 -6.70
C ASP A 773 -16.17 -33.39 -5.24
N SER A 774 -15.79 -32.36 -4.47
CA SER A 774 -15.10 -32.54 -3.16
C SER A 774 -16.08 -32.82 -2.02
N ASP A 775 -17.32 -32.39 -2.14
CA ASP A 775 -18.43 -32.58 -1.20
C ASP A 775 -19.40 -33.72 -1.60
N ASP A 776 -19.14 -34.43 -2.71
CA ASP A 776 -19.92 -35.59 -3.21
C ASP A 776 -21.38 -35.22 -3.53
N ASP A 777 -21.59 -34.00 -4.04
CA ASP A 777 -22.92 -33.46 -4.37
C ASP A 777 -23.34 -33.75 -5.83
N GLY A 778 -22.41 -34.25 -6.65
CA GLY A 778 -22.60 -34.63 -8.04
C GLY A 778 -22.43 -33.49 -9.05
N PHE A 779 -21.96 -32.33 -8.62
CA PHE A 779 -21.56 -31.20 -9.43
C PHE A 779 -20.03 -31.02 -9.35
N ILE A 780 -19.45 -30.41 -10.38
CA ILE A 780 -18.03 -30.05 -10.41
C ILE A 780 -17.88 -28.57 -10.72
N CYS A 781 -16.77 -27.99 -10.31
CA CYS A 781 -16.48 -26.56 -10.46
C CYS A 781 -17.38 -25.65 -9.61
N ASP A 782 -17.85 -26.14 -8.48
CA ASP A 782 -18.46 -25.29 -7.46
C ASP A 782 -17.39 -24.50 -6.69
N ASP A 783 -17.84 -23.54 -5.88
CA ASP A 783 -16.94 -22.75 -5.05
C ASP A 783 -16.10 -23.70 -4.19
N GLY A 784 -14.79 -23.47 -4.13
CA GLY A 784 -13.86 -24.32 -3.39
C GLY A 784 -13.30 -25.52 -4.16
N GLU A 785 -13.81 -25.80 -5.36
CA GLU A 785 -13.38 -26.94 -6.17
C GLU A 785 -12.35 -26.57 -7.25
N ALA A 786 -11.57 -27.56 -7.68
CA ALA A 786 -10.71 -27.38 -8.84
C ALA A 786 -11.57 -27.31 -10.10
N CYS A 787 -11.28 -26.35 -10.98
CA CYS A 787 -11.95 -26.23 -12.26
C CYS A 787 -10.99 -25.91 -13.40
N GLY A 788 -11.32 -26.39 -14.60
CA GLY A 788 -10.60 -26.10 -15.84
C GLY A 788 -11.44 -26.38 -17.07
N GLY A 789 -11.09 -25.75 -18.18
CA GLY A 789 -11.74 -25.95 -19.47
C GLY A 789 -10.78 -25.74 -20.63
N PHE A 790 -11.09 -26.30 -21.80
CA PHE A 790 -10.23 -26.20 -22.98
C PHE A 790 -10.58 -24.97 -23.84
N PRO A 791 -9.57 -24.20 -24.30
CA PRO A 791 -8.16 -24.25 -23.92
C PRO A 791 -7.88 -23.66 -22.53
N THR A 792 -8.73 -22.74 -22.07
CA THR A 792 -8.70 -22.16 -20.72
C THR A 792 -10.12 -21.94 -20.20
N LEU A 793 -10.29 -21.89 -18.87
CA LEU A 793 -11.59 -21.69 -18.22
C LEU A 793 -12.21 -20.31 -18.55
N ASP A 794 -11.37 -19.27 -18.71
CA ASP A 794 -11.83 -17.92 -19.09
C ASP A 794 -12.24 -17.80 -20.57
N THR A 795 -11.85 -18.77 -21.40
CA THR A 795 -12.06 -18.70 -22.85
C THR A 795 -12.25 -20.09 -23.43
N ILE A 796 -13.28 -20.79 -22.95
CA ILE A 796 -13.61 -22.13 -23.43
C ILE A 796 -13.99 -22.05 -24.90
N LEU A 797 -13.29 -22.80 -25.75
CA LEU A 797 -13.57 -22.87 -27.19
C LEU A 797 -14.17 -24.23 -27.54
N PRO A 798 -15.17 -24.28 -28.43
CA PRO A 798 -15.72 -25.55 -28.89
C PRO A 798 -14.66 -26.42 -29.57
N VAL A 799 -14.63 -27.69 -29.19
CA VAL A 799 -13.85 -28.75 -29.83
C VAL A 799 -14.70 -29.33 -30.97
N THR A 800 -14.42 -28.91 -32.21
CA THR A 800 -15.11 -29.43 -33.39
C THR A 800 -14.59 -30.82 -33.79
N ILE A 801 -15.50 -31.78 -33.92
CA ILE A 801 -15.23 -33.14 -34.41
C ILE A 801 -15.76 -33.27 -35.84
N GLY A 802 -14.82 -33.44 -36.78
CA GLY A 802 -15.09 -33.42 -38.23
C GLY A 802 -14.62 -34.67 -38.96
N GLY A 803 -14.91 -35.86 -38.45
CA GLY A 803 -14.60 -37.11 -39.14
C GLY A 803 -13.25 -37.77 -38.78
N ALA A 804 -12.55 -37.28 -37.75
CA ALA A 804 -11.27 -37.83 -37.30
C ALA A 804 -11.09 -37.64 -35.79
N ALA A 805 -10.25 -38.49 -35.19
CA ALA A 805 -9.86 -38.38 -33.79
C ALA A 805 -9.17 -37.04 -33.49
N ARG A 806 -9.45 -36.47 -32.32
CA ARG A 806 -8.84 -35.23 -31.82
C ARG A 806 -7.89 -35.58 -30.68
N THR A 807 -6.63 -35.16 -30.79
CA THR A 807 -5.59 -35.41 -29.78
C THR A 807 -4.86 -34.11 -29.44
N GLY A 808 -4.20 -34.05 -28.28
CA GLY A 808 -3.47 -32.86 -27.84
C GLY A 808 -4.38 -31.72 -27.35
N LEU A 809 -5.57 -32.06 -26.87
CA LEU A 809 -6.49 -31.13 -26.23
C LEU A 809 -6.06 -30.94 -24.78
N ASP A 810 -4.96 -30.21 -24.60
CA ASP A 810 -4.32 -30.03 -23.31
C ASP A 810 -4.79 -28.72 -22.65
N PHE A 811 -5.08 -28.75 -21.34
CA PHE A 811 -5.53 -27.58 -20.59
C PHE A 811 -5.18 -27.68 -19.09
N LEU A 812 -5.42 -26.59 -18.35
CA LEU A 812 -5.08 -26.46 -16.94
C LEU A 812 -6.33 -26.56 -16.05
N VAL A 813 -6.20 -27.20 -14.89
CA VAL A 813 -7.15 -27.10 -13.77
C VAL A 813 -6.48 -26.41 -12.57
N SER A 814 -7.24 -25.61 -11.84
CA SER A 814 -6.78 -24.90 -10.64
C SER A 814 -7.95 -24.60 -9.71
N PHE A 815 -7.64 -24.38 -8.43
CA PHE A 815 -8.59 -23.81 -7.47
C PHE A 815 -8.61 -22.29 -7.69
N ASP A 816 -9.73 -21.75 -8.18
CA ASP A 816 -9.87 -20.31 -8.41
C ASP A 816 -10.38 -19.60 -7.15
N LEU A 817 -9.72 -18.50 -6.77
CA LEU A 817 -10.16 -17.60 -5.70
C LEU A 817 -10.91 -16.45 -6.37
N SER A 818 -12.20 -16.62 -6.67
CA SER A 818 -12.97 -15.50 -7.17
C SER A 818 -13.10 -14.42 -6.07
N ALA A 819 -12.38 -13.32 -6.22
CA ALA A 819 -12.43 -12.21 -5.28
C ALA A 819 -13.84 -11.57 -5.28
N PRO A 820 -14.41 -11.16 -4.12
CA PRO A 820 -15.84 -10.87 -4.01
C PRO A 820 -16.35 -9.60 -4.75
N ASP A 821 -15.48 -8.76 -5.31
CA ASP A 821 -15.88 -7.37 -5.67
C ASP A 821 -15.88 -7.03 -7.16
N THR A 822 -15.69 -8.00 -8.07
CA THR A 822 -15.70 -7.74 -9.53
C THR A 822 -16.71 -8.53 -10.35
N GLN A 823 -17.65 -9.25 -9.74
CA GLN A 823 -18.71 -9.92 -10.50
C GLN A 823 -20.10 -9.38 -10.17
N THR A 824 -20.37 -8.13 -10.57
CA THR A 824 -21.71 -7.81 -11.09
C THR A 824 -21.88 -8.45 -12.47
N VAL A 825 -22.03 -9.77 -12.51
CA VAL A 825 -22.64 -10.44 -13.65
C VAL A 825 -23.87 -11.15 -13.11
N THR A 826 -25.01 -10.52 -13.36
CA THR A 826 -26.34 -11.10 -13.22
C THR A 826 -26.45 -12.30 -14.17
N SER A 827 -26.01 -13.48 -13.75
CA SER A 827 -26.35 -14.76 -14.39
C SER A 827 -26.81 -15.74 -13.32
N PRO A 828 -28.07 -16.21 -13.33
CA PRO A 828 -28.62 -17.10 -12.29
C PRO A 828 -28.09 -18.55 -12.32
N LEU A 829 -26.95 -18.83 -12.94
CA LEU A 829 -26.52 -20.19 -13.34
C LEU A 829 -25.00 -20.39 -13.21
N ARG A 830 -24.47 -20.37 -11.99
CA ARG A 830 -23.28 -21.17 -11.62
C ARG A 830 -23.65 -22.04 -10.41
N ARG A 831 -24.50 -23.04 -10.64
CA ARG A 831 -24.27 -24.34 -10.02
C ARG A 831 -23.35 -25.06 -11.00
N GLY A 832 -22.35 -25.78 -10.53
CA GLY A 832 -21.33 -26.45 -11.33
C GLY A 832 -21.85 -27.33 -12.48
N TYR A 833 -20.95 -28.04 -13.15
CA TYR A 833 -21.34 -28.97 -14.21
C TYR A 833 -21.74 -30.31 -13.60
N ARG A 834 -22.93 -30.81 -13.95
CA ARG A 834 -23.45 -32.04 -13.38
C ARG A 834 -22.73 -33.26 -13.95
N VAL A 835 -22.15 -34.10 -13.08
CA VAL A 835 -21.34 -35.26 -13.49
C VAL A 835 -22.21 -36.44 -13.95
N ARG A 836 -23.45 -36.58 -13.44
CA ARG A 836 -24.40 -37.65 -13.80
C ARG A 836 -25.85 -37.16 -13.82
N ASN A 837 -26.64 -37.63 -14.78
CA ASN A 837 -28.07 -37.31 -14.88
C ASN A 837 -28.95 -38.08 -13.89
#